data_AF-A0A7V1M443-F1
#
_entry.id   AF-A0A7V1M443-F1
#
_cell.length_a   1.000
_cell.length_b   1.000
_cell.length_c   1.000
_cell.angle_alpha   90.00
_cell.angle_beta   90.00
_cell.angle_gamma   90.00
#
_symmetry.space_group_name_H-M   'P 1'
#
loop_
_entity.id
_entity.type
_entity.pdbx_description
1 polymer ?
#
loop_
_entity_poly.entity_id
_entity_poly.type
_entity_poly.pdbx_seq_one_letter_code
_entity_poly.pdbx_strand_id
1 'polypeptide(L)'
;MKKRLFWFVILWNLMEVSMSVASTEEALWIVRGVPSHGLVVSPVKLRPLIGRSGAVSLSAVTLPDKKPVPVQFVPGEDGEGVLVAQLPGAGDWKVRLQISRRGADISKPARAVSAEHYEMLFTDTRQAGYPSAILYRATGKRLDTFVWNDRVHHHSLGSFHLRFDPEARAEVVSDGEICTVVRVRARYCQPDGKRPPSEPSAVYHWFLFRRLPLVYVTAQVQQKQPFAWDEFHFLEFNFPDTSFTRWAGGEPIRQQPLVADGGTARLDEWAVLTDGQDAIGMWGQPLLIHDGRGAYGTYLHSTWQGWDSTGLQVSTWLWIGTAKDPMNAVRQASRSYGQPVSAVMTTPALRQRIEAFRRKASFLRGRERQYALWAAALAERLEAQGDFAGAERVVSGQLPSGWHRFTAGELGILIEQTDEGFRLQSLYDLLRERELLAADNPPLFTLSVRDAATRDLLALSADKGWQKVSMQRRRDGFVLNWSQPRDARFAGIRVTAQAHTDSRRHALRWSLQVHNESKRWSLWRVTFPQIAVAEPGDDATVLFPRGPGEIQQGVWRRNFAYRSTYPNGWCSMQLLAVYAQRPRPTGLYFALHDPMGSTKDIGVQSNPAGRSVRMIYEHPVPNMGKVGNSFALGGQAVWQLLRGDWYDAARVYRQWVIQEARWYPRGNDTSPRLGSVSAWTAPRPLKTFREWMRDLPAWSLASGGTQEVVPPVEEFAKYCGVPVGFHWYYWHQIPFDNDYPHYFPVKEGFADGVRRLKGAGVFVMPYINGRLWDTRDKGMEDFQFSTVARPAATKDENGNPYTEMYGSKEADGSPVRLAVMCPATELWQNKVREIVMRLFSEYGVNAVYIDQVAAAPPVLCFDASHGHPLGGGHWWNEGYWRMLERIRSEMPADRALTTECNAEPFIAWFDGYLTWHWQHERQVPVFPAVYSQAIQMFGRAYRGGNTKDLALRMKAAQQLVFGEQIGWIDPNIVREEDNARFLRQIVRLRWRYRDFFTHGEMARPPRLEGNIPTVRADWQWEGEWWVSAPAVYTGAWSMPEKKRLVLFFVNVADEPVSVTMRFNPSAYGIRAKQIRLIEKREESDAGEVRTVSSRFEHRLSIAPHQAVVWEVAW
;
A
#
# COMPACT_ATOMS: atom_id res chain seq x y z
N MET A 1 23.33 -64.13 -41.54
CA MET A 1 23.03 -62.78 -40.97
C MET A 1 21.94 -62.71 -39.89
N LYS A 2 21.17 -63.77 -39.59
CA LYS A 2 20.13 -63.74 -38.52
C LYS A 2 20.56 -64.24 -37.13
N LYS A 3 21.76 -64.83 -36.97
CA LYS A 3 22.28 -65.30 -35.67
C LYS A 3 23.16 -64.29 -34.90
N ARG A 4 23.59 -63.18 -35.52
CA ARG A 4 24.37 -62.11 -34.86
C ARG A 4 23.50 -61.03 -34.20
N LEU A 5 22.24 -60.89 -34.62
CA LEU A 5 21.31 -59.91 -34.03
C LEU A 5 20.72 -60.37 -32.69
N PHE A 6 20.59 -61.69 -32.49
CA PHE A 6 20.03 -62.27 -31.26
C PHE A 6 21.01 -62.14 -30.07
N TRP A 7 22.32 -62.25 -30.32
CA TRP A 7 23.34 -62.02 -29.29
C TRP A 7 23.57 -60.54 -28.97
N PHE A 8 23.33 -59.63 -29.92
CA PHE A 8 23.42 -58.18 -29.66
C PHE A 8 22.25 -57.67 -28.81
N VAL A 9 21.04 -58.22 -29.02
CA VAL A 9 19.86 -57.89 -28.19
C VAL A 9 19.96 -58.49 -26.80
N ILE A 10 20.57 -59.68 -26.64
CA ILE A 10 20.77 -60.30 -25.32
C ILE A 10 21.91 -59.62 -24.56
N LEU A 11 23.01 -59.17 -25.20
CA LEU A 11 24.03 -58.36 -24.52
C LEU A 11 23.54 -56.94 -24.16
N TRP A 12 22.68 -56.33 -24.98
CA TRP A 12 22.07 -55.03 -24.66
C TRP A 12 21.08 -55.13 -23.50
N ASN A 13 20.26 -56.19 -23.46
CA ASN A 13 19.33 -56.43 -22.35
C ASN A 13 20.03 -56.93 -21.07
N LEU A 14 21.19 -57.61 -21.16
CA LEU A 14 21.98 -57.99 -19.97
C LEU A 14 22.88 -56.85 -19.44
N MET A 15 23.23 -55.85 -20.27
CA MET A 15 23.84 -54.59 -19.79
C MET A 15 22.82 -53.61 -19.19
N GLU A 16 21.52 -53.72 -19.50
CA GLU A 16 20.46 -52.95 -18.82
C GLU A 16 19.91 -53.61 -17.55
N VAL A 17 20.14 -54.91 -17.34
CA VAL A 17 19.63 -55.65 -16.16
C VAL A 17 20.71 -55.89 -15.09
N SER A 18 21.94 -55.39 -15.28
CA SER A 18 22.99 -55.44 -14.27
C SER A 18 23.63 -54.07 -14.04
N MET A 19 22.84 -53.13 -13.50
CA MET A 19 23.21 -52.07 -12.54
C MET A 19 22.08 -51.03 -12.47
N SER A 20 20.89 -51.41 -12.00
CA SER A 20 20.10 -50.44 -11.22
C SER A 20 20.68 -50.41 -9.81
N VAL A 21 21.93 -49.97 -9.67
CA VAL A 21 22.32 -49.37 -8.39
C VAL A 21 21.37 -48.19 -8.26
N ALA A 22 20.43 -48.25 -7.33
CA ALA A 22 19.60 -47.10 -6.99
C ALA A 22 20.56 -45.95 -6.72
N SER A 23 20.71 -45.04 -7.67
CA SER A 23 21.63 -43.90 -7.52
C SER A 23 21.03 -43.03 -6.42
N THR A 24 21.57 -43.15 -5.22
CA THR A 24 21.23 -42.28 -4.10
C THR A 24 21.95 -40.96 -4.32
N GLU A 25 21.18 -39.91 -4.56
CA GLU A 25 21.72 -38.57 -4.69
C GLU A 25 21.71 -37.89 -3.31
N GLU A 26 22.86 -37.34 -2.92
CA GLU A 26 22.98 -36.57 -1.69
C GLU A 26 22.51 -35.12 -1.96
N ALA A 27 21.47 -34.70 -1.25
CA ALA A 27 20.95 -33.35 -1.28
C ALA A 27 21.11 -32.67 0.08
N LEU A 28 21.12 -31.35 0.06
CA LEU A 28 21.20 -30.49 1.23
C LEU A 28 19.99 -29.56 1.25
N TRP A 29 19.20 -29.66 2.30
CA TRP A 29 18.08 -28.79 2.57
C TRP A 29 18.46 -27.78 3.66
N ILE A 30 18.55 -26.52 3.26
CA ILE A 30 18.92 -25.40 4.15
C ILE A 30 17.63 -24.68 4.51
N VAL A 31 17.30 -24.63 5.79
CA VAL A 31 16.10 -23.96 6.31
C VAL A 31 16.53 -22.86 7.26
N ARG A 32 15.98 -21.67 7.11
CA ARG A 32 16.33 -20.49 7.93
C ARG A 32 15.11 -19.91 8.61
N GLY A 33 15.33 -19.37 9.81
CA GLY A 33 14.30 -18.76 10.63
C GLY A 33 13.27 -19.75 11.16
N VAL A 34 13.70 -20.97 11.51
CA VAL A 34 12.83 -21.99 12.09
C VAL A 34 12.34 -21.49 13.45
N PRO A 35 11.02 -21.57 13.73
CA PRO A 35 10.44 -21.16 15.00
C PRO A 35 10.82 -22.12 16.14
N SER A 36 10.58 -21.70 17.40
CA SER A 36 10.95 -22.49 18.60
C SER A 36 10.30 -23.87 18.66
N HIS A 37 9.11 -24.03 18.09
CA HIS A 37 8.42 -25.32 18.02
C HIS A 37 8.97 -26.25 16.93
N GLY A 38 9.92 -25.82 16.10
CA GLY A 38 10.66 -26.68 15.16
C GLY A 38 9.91 -27.21 13.94
N LEU A 39 8.58 -27.02 13.86
CA LEU A 39 7.79 -27.50 12.73
C LEU A 39 8.04 -26.64 11.48
N VAL A 40 8.39 -27.29 10.38
CA VAL A 40 8.62 -26.66 9.08
C VAL A 40 7.76 -27.35 8.04
N VAL A 41 7.02 -26.57 7.26
CA VAL A 41 6.34 -27.01 6.04
C VAL A 41 6.85 -26.15 4.89
N SER A 42 7.55 -26.75 3.93
CA SER A 42 8.24 -25.98 2.90
C SER A 42 8.14 -26.63 1.52
N PRO A 43 7.67 -25.90 0.49
CA PRO A 43 7.73 -26.38 -0.87
C PRO A 43 9.18 -26.51 -1.33
N VAL A 44 9.48 -27.57 -2.07
CA VAL A 44 10.80 -27.86 -2.60
C VAL A 44 10.73 -28.25 -4.07
N LYS A 45 11.75 -27.84 -4.82
CA LYS A 45 11.98 -28.29 -6.20
C LYS A 45 13.09 -29.33 -6.20
N LEU A 46 12.73 -30.58 -6.45
CA LEU A 46 13.68 -31.70 -6.50
C LEU A 46 14.17 -31.98 -7.91
N ARG A 47 13.42 -31.56 -8.93
CA ARG A 47 13.77 -31.74 -10.36
C ARG A 47 15.23 -31.39 -10.72
N PRO A 48 15.84 -30.30 -10.21
CA PRO A 48 17.24 -29.98 -10.50
C PRO A 48 18.26 -30.99 -9.98
N LEU A 49 17.91 -31.78 -8.96
CA LEU A 49 18.73 -32.84 -8.41
C LEU A 49 18.56 -34.12 -9.25
N ILE A 50 17.32 -34.62 -9.33
CA ILE A 50 17.04 -35.98 -9.81
C ILE A 50 16.72 -36.11 -11.30
N GLY A 51 16.56 -35.02 -12.05
CA GLY A 51 16.14 -35.04 -13.46
C GLY A 51 14.63 -35.24 -13.68
N ARG A 52 14.24 -35.74 -14.87
CA ARG A 52 12.82 -35.84 -15.32
C ARG A 52 12.06 -37.11 -14.89
N SER A 53 12.60 -37.95 -14.00
CA SER A 53 12.10 -39.35 -13.89
C SER A 53 11.92 -39.88 -12.46
N GLY A 54 10.72 -40.38 -12.17
CA GLY A 54 10.42 -41.32 -11.07
C GLY A 54 9.76 -40.68 -9.83
N ALA A 55 8.97 -41.48 -9.11
CA ALA A 55 8.49 -41.12 -7.77
C ALA A 55 9.71 -41.02 -6.82
N VAL A 56 9.67 -40.10 -5.87
CA VAL A 56 10.82 -39.79 -5.02
C VAL A 56 10.59 -40.32 -3.61
N SER A 57 11.58 -41.00 -3.05
CA SER A 57 11.62 -41.36 -1.63
C SER A 57 12.84 -40.79 -0.93
N LEU A 58 12.65 -40.38 0.32
CA LEU A 58 13.73 -40.02 1.23
C LEU A 58 14.12 -41.26 2.05
N SER A 59 15.40 -41.64 2.02
CA SER A 59 15.89 -42.88 2.65
C SER A 59 16.72 -42.63 3.92
N ALA A 60 17.43 -41.50 3.99
CA ALA A 60 18.13 -41.04 5.18
C ALA A 60 18.03 -39.52 5.31
N VAL A 61 17.69 -39.04 6.51
CA VAL A 61 17.55 -37.61 6.80
C VAL A 61 18.24 -37.28 8.11
N THR A 62 19.36 -36.57 8.04
CA THR A 62 20.21 -36.31 9.21
C THR A 62 20.67 -34.87 9.31
N LEU A 63 20.87 -34.40 10.53
CA LEU A 63 21.61 -33.17 10.84
C LEU A 63 23.10 -33.32 10.50
N PRO A 64 23.89 -32.22 10.51
CA PRO A 64 25.33 -32.28 10.24
C PRO A 64 26.10 -33.14 11.25
N ASP A 65 25.59 -33.32 12.47
CA ASP A 65 26.11 -34.21 13.52
C ASP A 65 25.63 -35.67 13.39
N LYS A 66 24.99 -36.02 12.25
CA LYS A 66 24.42 -37.34 11.93
C LYS A 66 23.20 -37.77 12.76
N LYS A 67 22.62 -36.90 13.59
CA LYS A 67 21.37 -37.22 14.28
C LYS A 67 20.19 -37.28 13.28
N PRO A 68 19.32 -38.29 13.36
CA PRO A 68 18.14 -38.38 12.50
C PRO A 68 17.14 -37.27 12.84
N VAL A 69 16.41 -36.80 11.83
CA VAL A 69 15.32 -35.81 11.97
C VAL A 69 14.05 -36.37 11.37
N PRO A 70 12.90 -36.28 12.05
CA PRO A 70 11.61 -36.61 11.44
C PRO A 70 11.35 -35.67 10.26
N VAL A 71 11.34 -36.23 9.05
CA VAL A 71 11.06 -35.52 7.81
C VAL A 71 10.16 -36.39 6.93
N GLN A 72 9.20 -35.75 6.30
CA GLN A 72 8.28 -36.36 5.35
C GLN A 72 8.33 -35.60 4.03
N PHE A 73 8.26 -36.34 2.95
CA PHE A 73 8.10 -35.78 1.62
C PHE A 73 6.68 -36.03 1.12
N VAL A 74 5.99 -34.95 0.79
CA VAL A 74 4.71 -34.97 0.13
C VAL A 74 4.96 -34.76 -1.36
N PRO A 75 4.70 -35.76 -2.22
CA PRO A 75 4.96 -35.61 -3.64
C PRO A 75 4.09 -34.51 -4.25
N GLY A 76 4.62 -33.71 -5.15
CA GLY A 76 3.86 -32.77 -5.99
C GLY A 76 3.71 -33.32 -7.42
N GLU A 77 3.51 -32.41 -8.37
CA GLU A 77 3.59 -32.70 -9.81
C GLU A 77 4.93 -32.17 -10.37
N ASP A 78 5.40 -32.72 -11.50
CA ASP A 78 6.60 -32.25 -12.23
C ASP A 78 7.93 -32.13 -11.43
N GLY A 79 8.11 -32.94 -10.40
CA GLY A 79 9.32 -32.92 -9.56
C GLY A 79 9.36 -31.80 -8.53
N GLU A 80 8.20 -31.18 -8.26
CA GLU A 80 7.93 -30.39 -7.07
C GLU A 80 7.38 -31.27 -5.93
N GLY A 81 7.41 -30.76 -4.70
CA GLY A 81 6.78 -31.40 -3.56
C GLY A 81 6.91 -30.53 -2.31
N VAL A 82 6.47 -31.04 -1.17
CA VAL A 82 6.55 -30.35 0.12
C VAL A 82 7.32 -31.20 1.12
N LEU A 83 8.30 -30.61 1.79
CA LEU A 83 8.92 -31.23 2.96
C LEU A 83 8.24 -30.76 4.23
N VAL A 84 7.86 -31.71 5.06
CA VAL A 84 7.36 -31.48 6.42
C VAL A 84 8.38 -32.03 7.40
N ALA A 85 8.86 -31.20 8.33
CA ALA A 85 9.92 -31.59 9.26
C ALA A 85 9.67 -31.11 10.68
N GLN A 86 10.14 -31.89 11.64
CA GLN A 86 10.19 -31.52 13.05
C GLN A 86 11.66 -31.33 13.47
N LEU A 87 12.14 -30.08 13.43
CA LEU A 87 13.52 -29.74 13.78
C LEU A 87 13.69 -29.53 15.30
N PRO A 88 14.91 -29.61 15.84
CA PRO A 88 15.13 -29.60 17.30
C PRO A 88 14.78 -28.29 18.02
N GLY A 89 14.66 -27.17 17.32
CA GLY A 89 14.35 -25.87 17.92
C GLY A 89 14.56 -24.70 16.97
N ALA A 90 14.49 -23.49 17.52
CA ALA A 90 14.61 -22.26 16.72
C ALA A 90 15.99 -22.10 16.06
N GLY A 91 16.01 -21.50 14.87
CA GLY A 91 17.25 -21.09 14.20
C GLY A 91 17.39 -21.55 12.75
N ASP A 92 18.63 -21.61 12.27
CA ASP A 92 18.97 -22.01 10.91
C ASP A 92 19.53 -23.44 10.92
N TRP A 93 18.99 -24.29 10.06
CA TRP A 93 19.31 -25.72 10.00
C TRP A 93 19.79 -26.13 8.61
N LYS A 94 20.76 -27.06 8.57
CA LYS A 94 21.23 -27.73 7.36
C LYS A 94 20.92 -29.22 7.50
N VAL A 95 20.00 -29.73 6.71
CA VAL A 95 19.54 -31.12 6.76
C VAL A 95 20.06 -31.85 5.54
N ARG A 96 20.80 -32.94 5.73
CA ARG A 96 21.24 -33.80 4.63
C ARG A 96 20.15 -34.81 4.31
N LEU A 97 19.87 -34.97 3.02
CA LEU A 97 18.82 -35.85 2.50
C LEU A 97 19.47 -36.83 1.53
N GLN A 98 19.17 -38.12 1.69
CA GLN A 98 19.44 -39.12 0.66
C GLN A 98 18.17 -39.38 -0.14
N ILE A 99 18.23 -38.99 -1.41
CA ILE A 99 17.11 -39.11 -2.33
C ILE A 99 17.31 -40.36 -3.17
N SER A 100 16.34 -41.26 -3.13
CA SER A 100 16.30 -42.44 -3.99
C SER A 100 15.08 -42.37 -4.92
N ARG A 101 15.24 -42.93 -6.12
CA ARG A 101 14.14 -43.09 -7.07
C ARG A 101 13.33 -44.33 -6.69
N ARG A 102 12.01 -44.18 -6.67
CA ARG A 102 11.03 -45.25 -6.43
C ARG A 102 10.15 -45.43 -7.67
N GLY A 103 9.59 -46.63 -7.84
CA GLY A 103 8.46 -46.87 -8.75
C GLY A 103 7.22 -46.08 -8.31
N ALA A 104 6.23 -45.93 -9.20
CA ALA A 104 5.03 -45.14 -8.97
C ALA A 104 4.39 -45.45 -7.59
N ASP A 105 4.20 -44.41 -6.77
CA ASP A 105 3.49 -44.57 -5.50
C ASP A 105 2.00 -44.77 -5.77
N ILE A 106 1.42 -45.79 -5.12
CA ILE A 106 0.00 -46.07 -5.21
C ILE A 106 -0.68 -45.22 -4.14
N SER A 107 -1.22 -44.07 -4.54
CA SER A 107 -2.12 -43.27 -3.70
C SER A 107 -3.33 -44.11 -3.30
N LYS A 108 -3.79 -43.94 -2.05
CA LYS A 108 -4.99 -44.63 -1.55
C LYS A 108 -6.15 -43.65 -1.47
N PRO A 109 -7.39 -44.05 -1.79
CA PRO A 109 -8.56 -43.22 -1.57
C PRO A 109 -8.61 -42.74 -0.12
N ALA A 110 -8.87 -41.45 0.08
CA ALA A 110 -8.99 -40.88 1.41
C ALA A 110 -10.30 -41.34 2.08
N ARG A 111 -10.25 -41.54 3.40
CA ARG A 111 -11.39 -41.87 4.25
C ARG A 111 -11.33 -40.97 5.50
N ALA A 112 -11.77 -41.47 6.66
CA ALA A 112 -11.54 -40.79 7.93
C ALA A 112 -10.03 -40.72 8.24
N VAL A 113 -9.52 -39.51 8.47
CA VAL A 113 -8.16 -39.25 8.94
C VAL A 113 -8.23 -38.82 10.40
N SER A 114 -7.57 -39.61 11.25
CA SER A 114 -7.61 -39.44 12.70
C SER A 114 -6.34 -38.77 13.22
N ALA A 115 -6.52 -37.65 13.92
CA ALA A 115 -5.51 -36.99 14.75
C ALA A 115 -5.91 -37.04 16.24
N GLU A 116 -5.03 -36.59 17.11
CA GLU A 116 -5.24 -36.53 18.56
C GLU A 116 -6.40 -35.62 18.96
N HIS A 117 -6.54 -34.47 18.28
CA HIS A 117 -7.55 -33.46 18.62
C HIS A 117 -8.84 -33.57 17.80
N TYR A 118 -8.76 -34.14 16.60
CA TYR A 118 -9.88 -34.19 15.66
C TYR A 118 -9.83 -35.41 14.76
N GLU A 119 -10.96 -35.74 14.13
CA GLU A 119 -11.05 -36.66 13.00
C GLU A 119 -11.78 -35.96 11.85
N MET A 120 -11.26 -36.08 10.63
CA MET A 120 -11.87 -35.53 9.43
C MET A 120 -12.26 -36.61 8.44
N LEU A 121 -13.49 -36.56 7.93
CA LEU A 121 -13.97 -37.48 6.91
C LEU A 121 -13.79 -36.88 5.51
N PHE A 122 -13.03 -37.58 4.66
CA PHE A 122 -12.92 -37.28 3.23
C PHE A 122 -13.68 -38.32 2.41
N THR A 123 -14.42 -37.88 1.38
CA THR A 123 -15.10 -38.77 0.43
C THR A 123 -15.17 -38.11 -0.95
N ASP A 124 -14.92 -38.86 -2.01
CA ASP A 124 -14.97 -38.33 -3.39
C ASP A 124 -16.37 -37.86 -3.81
N THR A 125 -17.42 -38.38 -3.18
CA THR A 125 -18.83 -38.15 -3.55
C THR A 125 -19.49 -36.97 -2.83
N ARG A 126 -18.88 -36.41 -1.79
CA ARG A 126 -19.39 -35.22 -1.08
C ARG A 126 -18.37 -34.09 -1.14
N GLN A 127 -18.87 -32.88 -1.35
CA GLN A 127 -18.07 -31.66 -1.37
C GLN A 127 -16.81 -31.74 -2.25
N ALA A 128 -16.89 -32.48 -3.37
CA ALA A 128 -15.76 -32.68 -4.29
C ALA A 128 -14.46 -33.14 -3.60
N GLY A 129 -14.57 -34.10 -2.67
CA GLY A 129 -13.41 -34.66 -1.97
C GLY A 129 -12.94 -33.87 -0.75
N TYR A 130 -13.53 -32.71 -0.45
CA TYR A 130 -13.19 -31.93 0.75
C TYR A 130 -13.66 -32.64 2.03
N PRO A 131 -13.17 -32.21 3.21
CA PRO A 131 -13.69 -32.70 4.48
C PRO A 131 -15.22 -32.50 4.54
N SER A 132 -15.97 -33.59 4.67
CA SER A 132 -17.44 -33.57 4.75
C SER A 132 -17.96 -33.74 6.18
N ALA A 133 -17.10 -34.08 7.13
CA ALA A 133 -17.41 -34.08 8.55
C ALA A 133 -16.14 -33.86 9.39
N ILE A 134 -16.31 -33.22 10.56
CA ILE A 134 -15.25 -32.97 11.55
C ILE A 134 -15.76 -33.46 12.91
N LEU A 135 -15.01 -34.32 13.58
CA LEU A 135 -15.28 -34.78 14.94
C LEU A 135 -14.21 -34.20 15.90
N TYR A 136 -14.62 -33.46 16.92
CA TYR A 136 -13.76 -32.99 18.00
C TYR A 136 -13.58 -34.12 19.01
N ARG A 137 -12.34 -34.61 19.18
CA ARG A 137 -12.06 -35.81 19.98
C ARG A 137 -12.35 -35.61 21.47
N ALA A 138 -12.09 -34.42 22.00
CA ALA A 138 -12.21 -34.15 23.43
C ALA A 138 -13.67 -34.04 23.90
N THR A 139 -14.56 -33.45 23.10
CA THR A 139 -15.98 -33.25 23.44
C THR A 139 -16.91 -34.27 22.80
N GLY A 140 -16.45 -34.95 21.74
CA GLY A 140 -17.29 -35.81 20.89
C GLY A 140 -18.20 -35.04 19.93
N LYS A 141 -18.09 -33.70 19.89
CA LYS A 141 -18.89 -32.85 18.99
C LYS A 141 -18.59 -33.20 17.53
N ARG A 142 -19.65 -33.38 16.73
CA ARG A 142 -19.56 -33.65 15.30
C ARG A 142 -20.17 -32.52 14.49
N LEU A 143 -19.45 -32.05 13.48
CA LEU A 143 -19.92 -31.12 12.46
C LEU A 143 -20.05 -31.87 11.13
N ASP A 144 -21.22 -31.85 10.51
CA ASP A 144 -21.46 -32.45 9.19
C ASP A 144 -22.53 -31.73 8.33
N THR A 145 -22.98 -30.56 8.77
CA THR A 145 -23.93 -29.68 8.09
C THR A 145 -23.25 -28.57 7.27
N PHE A 146 -21.94 -28.35 7.50
CA PHE A 146 -21.17 -27.30 6.85
C PHE A 146 -20.87 -27.64 5.38
N VAL A 147 -20.54 -26.61 4.59
CA VAL A 147 -20.06 -26.74 3.22
C VAL A 147 -18.85 -25.86 2.98
N TRP A 148 -17.89 -26.37 2.22
CA TRP A 148 -16.82 -25.56 1.63
C TRP A 148 -17.30 -24.94 0.32
N ASN A 149 -17.41 -23.62 0.29
CA ASN A 149 -18.06 -22.89 -0.80
C ASN A 149 -17.05 -22.23 -1.77
N ASP A 150 -15.85 -22.81 -1.87
CA ASP A 150 -14.77 -22.39 -2.76
C ASP A 150 -15.25 -22.29 -4.23
N ARG A 151 -15.09 -21.11 -4.82
CA ARG A 151 -15.65 -20.74 -6.13
C ARG A 151 -14.81 -19.74 -6.91
N VAL A 152 -15.08 -19.67 -8.21
CA VAL A 152 -14.73 -18.53 -9.08
C VAL A 152 -16.02 -17.88 -9.59
N HIS A 153 -16.03 -16.55 -9.70
CA HIS A 153 -17.18 -15.77 -10.15
C HIS A 153 -16.78 -14.76 -11.22
N HIS A 154 -17.61 -14.66 -12.26
CA HIS A 154 -17.54 -13.61 -13.26
C HIS A 154 -18.94 -13.02 -13.46
N HIS A 155 -19.05 -11.70 -13.50
CA HIS A 155 -20.33 -10.99 -13.51
C HIS A 155 -21.27 -11.45 -14.64
N SER A 156 -20.72 -11.76 -15.83
CA SER A 156 -21.50 -12.30 -16.96
C SER A 156 -21.66 -13.83 -17.00
N LEU A 157 -20.76 -14.60 -16.38
CA LEU A 157 -20.79 -16.07 -16.46
C LEU A 157 -21.43 -16.73 -15.23
N GLY A 158 -21.58 -15.97 -14.14
CA GLY A 158 -22.02 -16.47 -12.85
C GLY A 158 -20.90 -17.16 -12.06
N SER A 159 -21.30 -17.99 -11.10
CA SER A 159 -20.40 -18.68 -10.17
C SER A 159 -20.19 -20.14 -10.55
N PHE A 160 -18.95 -20.61 -10.41
CA PHE A 160 -18.57 -22.01 -10.58
C PHE A 160 -17.88 -22.46 -9.28
N HIS A 161 -18.33 -23.57 -8.69
CA HIS A 161 -17.86 -24.03 -7.38
C HIS A 161 -17.15 -25.38 -7.51
N LEU A 162 -16.20 -25.66 -6.62
CA LEU A 162 -15.52 -26.95 -6.59
C LEU A 162 -16.47 -28.07 -6.14
N ARG A 163 -17.33 -27.82 -5.14
CA ARG A 163 -18.23 -28.82 -4.54
C ARG A 163 -19.19 -29.53 -5.51
N PHE A 164 -19.34 -29.00 -6.73
CA PHE A 164 -20.19 -29.57 -7.77
C PHE A 164 -19.43 -30.44 -8.79
N ASP A 165 -18.11 -30.63 -8.65
CA ASP A 165 -17.36 -31.49 -9.56
C ASP A 165 -17.67 -32.98 -9.33
N PRO A 166 -18.25 -33.69 -10.30
CA PRO A 166 -18.57 -35.11 -10.17
C PRO A 166 -17.34 -36.03 -10.29
N GLU A 167 -16.19 -35.53 -10.76
CA GLU A 167 -14.96 -36.32 -10.94
C GLU A 167 -13.85 -35.94 -9.95
N ALA A 168 -14.21 -35.28 -8.85
CA ALA A 168 -13.24 -34.93 -7.83
C ALA A 168 -12.63 -36.18 -7.19
N ARG A 169 -11.38 -36.07 -6.74
CA ARG A 169 -10.64 -37.17 -6.11
C ARG A 169 -9.93 -36.71 -4.86
N ALA A 170 -10.14 -37.42 -3.76
CA ALA A 170 -9.44 -37.25 -2.49
C ALA A 170 -8.57 -38.48 -2.21
N GLU A 171 -7.27 -38.26 -2.06
CA GLU A 171 -6.29 -39.33 -1.94
C GLU A 171 -5.30 -39.06 -0.81
N VAL A 172 -4.97 -40.07 -0.01
CA VAL A 172 -3.84 -39.98 0.93
C VAL A 172 -2.56 -40.12 0.13
N VAL A 173 -1.76 -39.04 0.09
CA VAL A 173 -0.53 -38.95 -0.70
C VAL A 173 0.74 -38.97 0.14
N SER A 174 0.62 -38.81 1.45
CA SER A 174 1.69 -39.00 2.42
C SER A 174 1.06 -39.37 3.75
N ASP A 175 1.58 -40.39 4.42
CA ASP A 175 1.16 -40.77 5.75
C ASP A 175 2.38 -41.09 6.62
N GLY A 176 2.78 -40.16 7.48
CA GLY A 176 3.95 -40.31 8.34
C GLY A 176 3.73 -39.85 9.78
N GLU A 177 4.79 -39.86 10.60
CA GLU A 177 4.75 -39.56 12.04
C GLU A 177 4.25 -38.14 12.43
N ILE A 178 4.59 -37.11 11.65
CA ILE A 178 4.18 -35.70 11.82
C ILE A 178 2.73 -35.45 11.41
N CYS A 179 2.36 -35.81 10.16
CA CYS A 179 1.04 -35.57 9.62
C CYS A 179 0.61 -36.65 8.61
N THR A 180 -0.69 -36.72 8.38
CA THR A 180 -1.28 -37.36 7.19
C THR A 180 -1.64 -36.26 6.21
N VAL A 181 -1.38 -36.45 4.92
CA VAL A 181 -1.69 -35.45 3.87
C VAL A 181 -2.67 -36.01 2.87
N VAL A 182 -3.82 -35.36 2.77
CA VAL A 182 -4.86 -35.66 1.78
C VAL A 182 -4.77 -34.67 0.64
N ARG A 183 -4.61 -35.17 -0.58
CA ARG A 183 -4.70 -34.36 -1.80
C ARG A 183 -6.11 -34.43 -2.36
N VAL A 184 -6.69 -33.28 -2.63
CA VAL A 184 -7.98 -33.17 -3.31
C VAL A 184 -7.78 -32.52 -4.67
N ARG A 185 -8.24 -33.17 -5.74
CA ARG A 185 -8.28 -32.61 -7.09
C ARG A 185 -9.72 -32.38 -7.48
N ALA A 186 -10.03 -31.16 -7.91
CA ALA A 186 -11.38 -30.80 -8.33
C ALA A 186 -11.35 -29.70 -9.41
N ARG A 187 -12.47 -29.57 -10.13
CA ARG A 187 -12.70 -28.61 -11.21
C ARG A 187 -13.84 -27.67 -10.81
N TYR A 188 -13.78 -26.41 -11.22
CA TYR A 188 -14.87 -25.49 -10.92
C TYR A 188 -16.03 -25.71 -11.91
N CYS A 189 -17.19 -26.08 -11.37
CA CYS A 189 -18.38 -26.45 -12.14
C CYS A 189 -19.63 -25.74 -11.62
N GLN A 190 -20.64 -25.62 -12.46
CA GLN A 190 -22.02 -25.31 -12.05
C GLN A 190 -22.72 -26.60 -11.53
N PRO A 191 -23.89 -26.49 -10.86
CA PRO A 191 -24.61 -27.66 -10.33
C PRO A 191 -24.96 -28.73 -11.37
N ASP A 192 -25.07 -28.36 -12.64
CA ASP A 192 -25.31 -29.24 -13.79
C ASP A 192 -24.01 -29.88 -14.36
N GLY A 193 -22.85 -29.60 -13.75
CA GLY A 193 -21.53 -30.05 -14.19
C GLY A 193 -20.89 -29.16 -15.26
N LYS A 194 -21.53 -28.08 -15.71
CA LYS A 194 -20.99 -27.19 -16.74
C LYS A 194 -19.73 -26.46 -16.26
N ARG A 195 -18.72 -26.42 -17.13
CA ARG A 195 -17.43 -25.74 -16.90
C ARG A 195 -17.34 -24.44 -17.71
N PRO A 196 -16.61 -23.42 -17.23
CA PRO A 196 -16.39 -22.20 -17.98
C PRO A 196 -15.28 -22.37 -19.04
N PRO A 197 -15.18 -21.49 -20.06
CA PRO A 197 -14.20 -21.64 -21.15
C PRO A 197 -12.73 -21.63 -20.73
N SER A 198 -12.37 -20.93 -19.65
CA SER A 198 -10.99 -20.92 -19.12
C SER A 198 -10.63 -22.22 -18.38
N GLU A 199 -11.62 -23.07 -18.11
CA GLU A 199 -11.48 -24.39 -17.49
C GLU A 199 -10.62 -24.42 -16.21
N PRO A 200 -10.95 -23.61 -15.19
CA PRO A 200 -10.17 -23.60 -13.97
C PRO A 200 -10.32 -24.94 -13.21
N SER A 201 -9.23 -25.34 -12.58
CA SER A 201 -9.13 -26.50 -11.70
C SER A 201 -8.21 -26.20 -10.53
N ALA A 202 -8.29 -27.02 -9.48
CA ALA A 202 -7.50 -26.84 -8.29
C ALA A 202 -7.03 -28.16 -7.68
N VAL A 203 -5.84 -28.11 -7.10
CA VAL A 203 -5.23 -29.18 -6.30
C VAL A 203 -4.99 -28.66 -4.90
N TYR A 204 -5.70 -29.22 -3.93
CA TYR A 204 -5.57 -28.91 -2.51
C TYR A 204 -4.75 -29.98 -1.81
N HIS A 205 -3.92 -29.58 -0.85
CA HIS A 205 -3.27 -30.48 0.09
C HIS A 205 -3.68 -30.09 1.51
N TRP A 206 -4.31 -31.03 2.21
CA TRP A 206 -4.72 -30.92 3.61
C TRP A 206 -3.67 -31.63 4.46
N PHE A 207 -2.83 -30.87 5.15
CA PHE A 207 -1.82 -31.37 6.07
C PHE A 207 -2.43 -31.51 7.46
N LEU A 208 -2.85 -32.72 7.82
CA LEU A 208 -3.51 -33.03 9.09
C LEU A 208 -2.47 -33.48 10.12
N PHE A 209 -2.09 -32.59 11.03
CA PHE A 209 -1.05 -32.85 12.03
C PHE A 209 -1.54 -33.80 13.12
N ARG A 210 -0.76 -34.86 13.39
CA ARG A 210 -1.23 -35.96 14.26
C ARG A 210 -1.39 -35.57 15.73
N ARG A 211 -0.49 -34.72 16.26
CA ARG A 211 -0.40 -34.34 17.69
C ARG A 211 -0.68 -32.86 17.95
N LEU A 212 -1.16 -32.14 16.95
CA LEU A 212 -1.43 -30.70 17.05
C LEU A 212 -2.86 -30.43 16.63
N PRO A 213 -3.56 -29.46 17.24
CA PRO A 213 -4.90 -29.04 16.82
C PRO A 213 -4.86 -28.19 15.55
N LEU A 214 -3.95 -28.53 14.62
CA LEU A 214 -3.61 -27.75 13.45
C LEU A 214 -3.88 -28.53 12.18
N VAL A 215 -4.33 -27.79 11.16
CA VAL A 215 -4.35 -28.22 9.77
C VAL A 215 -3.70 -27.11 8.95
N TYR A 216 -2.80 -27.47 8.04
CA TYR A 216 -2.32 -26.51 7.04
C TYR A 216 -2.90 -26.89 5.69
N VAL A 217 -3.41 -25.91 4.94
CA VAL A 217 -4.02 -26.15 3.64
C VAL A 217 -3.33 -25.29 2.60
N THR A 218 -2.91 -25.93 1.51
CA THR A 218 -2.38 -25.25 0.34
C THR A 218 -3.24 -25.57 -0.87
N ALA A 219 -3.44 -24.62 -1.77
CA ALA A 219 -4.06 -24.85 -3.06
C ALA A 219 -3.21 -24.32 -4.21
N GLN A 220 -3.05 -25.15 -5.23
CA GLN A 220 -2.59 -24.76 -6.56
C GLN A 220 -3.80 -24.72 -7.49
N VAL A 221 -4.14 -23.53 -7.98
CA VAL A 221 -5.27 -23.30 -8.87
C VAL A 221 -4.72 -22.94 -10.24
N GLN A 222 -5.28 -23.50 -11.31
CA GLN A 222 -4.80 -23.27 -12.68
C GLN A 222 -5.97 -23.08 -13.63
N GLN A 223 -5.75 -22.35 -14.72
CA GLN A 223 -6.66 -22.23 -15.86
C GLN A 223 -5.89 -22.27 -17.18
N LYS A 224 -6.53 -22.76 -18.24
CA LYS A 224 -5.85 -23.05 -19.53
C LYS A 224 -5.22 -21.83 -20.19
N GLN A 225 -5.81 -20.66 -19.98
CA GLN A 225 -5.38 -19.39 -20.53
C GLN A 225 -5.66 -18.28 -19.52
N PRO A 226 -4.90 -17.16 -19.54
CA PRO A 226 -5.22 -16.01 -18.70
C PRO A 226 -6.69 -15.57 -18.93
N PHE A 227 -7.46 -15.48 -17.86
CA PHE A 227 -8.84 -15.04 -17.86
C PHE A 227 -9.15 -14.35 -16.53
N ALA A 228 -9.69 -13.14 -16.58
CA ALA A 228 -9.98 -12.33 -15.41
C ALA A 228 -11.30 -12.75 -14.75
N TRP A 229 -11.20 -13.38 -13.58
CA TRP A 229 -12.31 -13.64 -12.66
C TRP A 229 -12.47 -12.47 -11.69
N ASP A 230 -13.71 -12.01 -11.49
CA ASP A 230 -14.04 -10.94 -10.55
C ASP A 230 -13.82 -11.39 -9.10
N GLU A 231 -14.13 -12.65 -8.80
CA GLU A 231 -13.96 -13.24 -7.47
C GLU A 231 -13.36 -14.64 -7.55
N PHE A 232 -12.43 -14.90 -6.64
CA PHE A 232 -11.82 -16.18 -6.31
C PHE A 232 -11.95 -16.36 -4.79
N HIS A 233 -12.58 -17.46 -4.39
CA HIS A 233 -12.82 -17.83 -3.01
C HIS A 233 -11.96 -19.06 -2.64
N PHE A 234 -11.25 -18.98 -1.53
CA PHE A 234 -10.46 -20.08 -0.96
C PHE A 234 -10.83 -20.27 0.50
N LEU A 235 -11.19 -21.51 0.87
CA LEU A 235 -11.64 -21.90 2.20
C LEU A 235 -12.75 -21.01 2.75
N GLU A 236 -13.91 -21.06 2.09
CA GLU A 236 -15.14 -20.50 2.63
C GLU A 236 -15.88 -21.58 3.44
N PHE A 237 -15.66 -21.59 4.76
CA PHE A 237 -16.34 -22.50 5.68
C PHE A 237 -17.72 -21.94 6.03
N ASN A 238 -18.75 -22.42 5.33
CA ASN A 238 -20.13 -22.00 5.54
C ASN A 238 -20.88 -23.06 6.36
N PHE A 239 -21.54 -22.64 7.44
CA PHE A 239 -22.34 -23.51 8.28
C PHE A 239 -23.74 -22.91 8.48
N PRO A 240 -24.81 -23.65 8.17
CA PRO A 240 -26.18 -23.13 8.22
C PRO A 240 -26.81 -23.18 9.61
N ASP A 241 -26.18 -23.84 10.58
CA ASP A 241 -26.76 -24.14 11.89
C ASP A 241 -26.18 -23.30 13.03
N THR A 242 -26.45 -23.71 14.27
CA THR A 242 -25.96 -23.07 15.51
C THR A 242 -24.73 -23.76 16.11
N SER A 243 -23.95 -24.47 15.28
CA SER A 243 -22.73 -25.16 15.71
C SER A 243 -21.73 -24.24 16.40
N PHE A 244 -21.76 -22.93 16.11
CA PHE A 244 -20.97 -21.91 16.80
C PHE A 244 -21.88 -20.76 17.23
N THR A 245 -21.55 -20.15 18.37
CA THR A 245 -22.38 -19.12 19.01
C THR A 245 -21.72 -17.74 19.05
N ARG A 246 -20.42 -17.65 18.76
CA ARG A 246 -19.67 -16.40 18.77
C ARG A 246 -18.48 -16.44 17.81
N TRP A 247 -17.98 -15.26 17.49
CA TRP A 247 -16.73 -15.10 16.77
C TRP A 247 -15.77 -14.14 17.48
N ALA A 248 -14.48 -14.28 17.20
CA ALA A 248 -13.46 -13.31 17.58
C ALA A 248 -12.34 -13.22 16.54
N GLY A 249 -11.60 -12.12 16.52
CA GLY A 249 -10.39 -11.99 15.69
C GLY A 249 -9.81 -10.58 15.63
N GLY A 250 -8.68 -10.47 14.92
CA GLY A 250 -7.95 -9.21 14.70
C GLY A 250 -7.10 -8.74 15.89
N GLU A 251 -6.35 -7.66 15.66
CA GLU A 251 -5.61 -6.90 16.67
C GLU A 251 -5.85 -5.40 16.44
N PRO A 252 -6.46 -4.66 17.39
CA PRO A 252 -7.01 -5.14 18.66
C PRO A 252 -8.15 -6.17 18.46
N ILE A 253 -8.33 -7.06 19.44
CA ILE A 253 -9.33 -8.13 19.38
C ILE A 253 -10.74 -7.53 19.28
N ARG A 254 -11.49 -7.98 18.28
CA ARG A 254 -12.94 -7.80 18.19
C ARG A 254 -13.63 -9.14 18.42
N GLN A 255 -14.78 -9.12 19.07
CA GLN A 255 -15.59 -10.32 19.32
C GLN A 255 -17.06 -9.96 19.44
N GLN A 256 -17.95 -10.81 18.92
CA GLN A 256 -19.40 -10.64 18.99
C GLN A 256 -20.10 -12.02 19.02
N PRO A 257 -21.31 -12.12 19.60
CA PRO A 257 -22.18 -13.28 19.43
C PRO A 257 -22.66 -13.40 17.97
N LEU A 258 -22.99 -14.62 17.55
CA LEU A 258 -23.61 -14.91 16.25
C LEU A 258 -25.14 -14.91 16.41
N VAL A 259 -25.76 -13.80 16.00
CA VAL A 259 -27.18 -13.46 16.19
C VAL A 259 -27.96 -13.37 14.87
N ALA A 260 -27.34 -13.67 13.73
CA ALA A 260 -27.95 -13.67 12.40
C ALA A 260 -28.38 -12.27 11.90
N ASP A 261 -27.60 -11.23 12.18
CA ASP A 261 -27.93 -9.85 11.83
C ASP A 261 -27.49 -9.43 10.41
N GLY A 262 -26.86 -10.34 9.65
CA GLY A 262 -26.27 -10.04 8.34
C GLY A 262 -24.94 -9.27 8.41
N GLY A 263 -24.39 -9.09 9.61
CA GLY A 263 -23.15 -8.38 9.86
C GLY A 263 -21.93 -9.04 9.21
N THR A 264 -20.95 -8.22 8.82
CA THR A 264 -19.70 -8.71 8.22
C THR A 264 -18.49 -8.08 8.88
N ALA A 265 -17.51 -8.90 9.29
CA ALA A 265 -16.27 -8.46 9.90
C ALA A 265 -15.06 -8.90 9.05
N ARG A 266 -14.24 -7.93 8.59
CA ARG A 266 -12.97 -8.19 7.89
C ARG A 266 -11.79 -8.15 8.86
N LEU A 267 -10.95 -9.17 8.90
CA LEU A 267 -9.92 -9.41 9.91
C LEU A 267 -8.57 -9.75 9.26
N ASP A 268 -7.47 -9.12 9.69
CA ASP A 268 -6.18 -9.20 8.97
C ASP A 268 -5.16 -10.20 9.56
N GLU A 269 -5.35 -10.65 10.81
CA GLU A 269 -4.39 -11.52 11.51
C GLU A 269 -4.90 -12.94 11.76
N TRP A 270 -6.03 -13.06 12.47
CA TRP A 270 -6.63 -14.34 12.83
C TRP A 270 -8.13 -14.14 13.06
N ALA A 271 -8.89 -15.21 12.90
CA ALA A 271 -10.31 -15.25 13.16
C ALA A 271 -10.72 -16.62 13.68
N VAL A 272 -11.75 -16.67 14.53
CA VAL A 272 -12.25 -17.91 15.13
C VAL A 272 -13.76 -17.91 15.24
N LEU A 273 -14.37 -19.06 14.99
CA LEU A 273 -15.75 -19.40 15.35
C LEU A 273 -15.70 -20.38 16.53
N THR A 274 -16.45 -20.11 17.59
CA THR A 274 -16.46 -20.97 18.78
C THR A 274 -17.84 -21.04 19.43
N ASP A 275 -18.10 -22.12 20.16
CA ASP A 275 -19.24 -22.25 21.08
C ASP A 275 -18.86 -21.96 22.55
N GLY A 276 -17.58 -21.67 22.81
CA GLY A 276 -17.02 -21.49 24.16
C GLY A 276 -16.05 -22.60 24.58
N GLN A 277 -16.05 -23.76 23.91
CA GLN A 277 -15.09 -24.85 24.17
C GLN A 277 -14.45 -25.37 22.88
N ASP A 278 -15.25 -25.66 21.86
CA ASP A 278 -14.79 -26.11 20.55
C ASP A 278 -14.66 -24.92 19.60
N ALA A 279 -13.65 -24.95 18.74
CA ALA A 279 -13.47 -23.89 17.78
C ALA A 279 -12.84 -24.33 16.46
N ILE A 280 -13.19 -23.58 15.42
CA ILE A 280 -12.47 -23.53 14.15
C ILE A 280 -11.91 -22.12 13.96
N GLY A 281 -10.60 -22.01 13.81
CA GLY A 281 -9.91 -20.74 13.57
C GLY A 281 -9.09 -20.76 12.29
N MET A 282 -8.86 -19.60 11.69
CA MET A 282 -8.04 -19.43 10.48
C MET A 282 -7.05 -18.27 10.62
N TRP A 283 -5.90 -18.35 9.95
CA TRP A 283 -4.94 -17.26 9.76
C TRP A 283 -4.00 -17.50 8.56
N GLY A 284 -3.24 -16.46 8.21
CA GLY A 284 -2.26 -16.45 7.11
C GLY A 284 -2.72 -15.68 5.87
N GLN A 285 -4.01 -15.39 5.75
CA GLN A 285 -4.64 -14.61 4.68
C GLN A 285 -5.58 -13.57 5.30
N PRO A 286 -6.04 -12.54 4.56
CA PRO A 286 -7.19 -11.76 4.98
C PRO A 286 -8.38 -12.69 5.24
N LEU A 287 -9.14 -12.41 6.29
CA LEU A 287 -10.24 -13.24 6.76
C LEU A 287 -11.53 -12.43 6.79
N LEU A 288 -12.64 -13.10 6.58
CA LEU A 288 -13.96 -12.50 6.66
C LEU A 288 -14.89 -13.41 7.46
N ILE A 289 -15.63 -12.82 8.38
CA ILE A 289 -16.75 -13.47 9.05
C ILE A 289 -18.03 -12.78 8.60
N HIS A 290 -19.02 -13.57 8.22
CA HIS A 290 -20.36 -13.08 7.91
C HIS A 290 -21.39 -13.84 8.74
N ASP A 291 -22.33 -13.12 9.34
CA ASP A 291 -23.39 -13.68 10.18
C ASP A 291 -24.77 -13.63 9.48
N GLY A 292 -24.94 -14.47 8.46
CA GLY A 292 -26.13 -14.49 7.60
C GLY A 292 -27.06 -15.70 7.82
N ARG A 293 -27.18 -16.21 9.06
CA ARG A 293 -28.01 -17.41 9.34
C ARG A 293 -29.46 -17.18 8.88
N GLY A 294 -29.96 -18.04 7.98
CA GLY A 294 -31.28 -17.91 7.34
C GLY A 294 -31.27 -17.29 5.93
N ALA A 295 -30.12 -16.80 5.45
CA ALA A 295 -29.90 -16.35 4.07
C ALA A 295 -28.79 -17.18 3.39
N TYR A 296 -27.70 -16.56 2.93
CA TYR A 296 -26.54 -17.26 2.32
C TYR A 296 -25.75 -18.13 3.32
N GLY A 297 -26.02 -18.01 4.62
CA GLY A 297 -25.41 -18.77 5.71
C GLY A 297 -24.38 -17.96 6.50
N THR A 298 -24.03 -18.45 7.70
CA THR A 298 -22.93 -17.89 8.50
C THR A 298 -21.63 -18.55 8.03
N TYR A 299 -20.58 -17.75 7.82
CA TYR A 299 -19.32 -18.31 7.32
C TYR A 299 -18.08 -17.62 7.86
N LEU A 300 -17.00 -18.41 7.97
CA LEU A 300 -15.62 -17.96 8.13
C LEU A 300 -14.90 -18.22 6.81
N HIS A 301 -14.41 -17.16 6.19
CA HIS A 301 -13.82 -17.18 4.86
C HIS A 301 -12.38 -16.69 4.92
N SER A 302 -11.50 -17.42 4.25
CA SER A 302 -10.13 -16.98 3.99
C SER A 302 -10.07 -16.05 2.75
N THR A 303 -9.29 -16.41 1.72
CA THR A 303 -8.92 -15.47 0.65
C THR A 303 -10.11 -15.15 -0.26
N TRP A 304 -10.46 -13.87 -0.35
CA TRP A 304 -11.39 -13.29 -1.32
C TRP A 304 -10.65 -12.24 -2.17
N GLN A 305 -10.43 -12.52 -3.45
CA GLN A 305 -9.75 -11.60 -4.39
C GLN A 305 -10.18 -11.82 -5.83
N GLY A 306 -9.80 -10.94 -6.77
CA GLY A 306 -9.86 -11.23 -8.21
C GLY A 306 -8.68 -12.11 -8.67
N TRP A 307 -8.81 -12.78 -9.81
CA TRP A 307 -7.75 -13.64 -10.36
C TRP A 307 -7.73 -13.64 -11.90
N ASP A 308 -6.60 -13.30 -12.53
CA ASP A 308 -6.49 -13.10 -13.98
C ASP A 308 -5.39 -13.90 -14.69
N SER A 309 -4.55 -14.60 -13.93
CA SER A 309 -3.37 -15.31 -14.44
C SER A 309 -3.67 -16.79 -14.69
N THR A 310 -2.76 -17.53 -15.33
CA THR A 310 -2.95 -18.98 -15.59
C THR A 310 -2.79 -19.85 -14.35
N GLY A 311 -2.29 -19.31 -13.24
CA GLY A 311 -2.08 -20.07 -12.02
C GLY A 311 -2.04 -19.19 -10.78
N LEU A 312 -2.56 -19.72 -9.67
CA LEU A 312 -2.62 -19.07 -8.38
C LEU A 312 -2.22 -20.07 -7.29
N GLN A 313 -1.43 -19.62 -6.33
CA GLN A 313 -1.09 -20.39 -5.13
C GLN A 313 -1.58 -19.64 -3.90
N VAL A 314 -2.32 -20.34 -3.05
CA VAL A 314 -2.84 -19.82 -1.78
C VAL A 314 -2.66 -20.85 -0.68
N SER A 315 -2.57 -20.37 0.57
CA SER A 315 -2.42 -21.23 1.73
C SER A 315 -2.95 -20.58 3.00
N THR A 316 -3.54 -21.38 3.88
CA THR A 316 -4.12 -20.95 5.15
C THR A 316 -3.90 -22.02 6.22
N TRP A 317 -3.64 -21.58 7.44
CA TRP A 317 -3.64 -22.45 8.61
C TRP A 317 -5.03 -22.47 9.24
N LEU A 318 -5.44 -23.65 9.70
CA LEU A 318 -6.63 -23.85 10.51
C LEU A 318 -6.25 -24.37 11.88
N TRP A 319 -6.95 -23.88 12.91
CA TRP A 319 -6.95 -24.47 14.23
C TRP A 319 -8.28 -25.16 14.46
N ILE A 320 -8.26 -26.44 14.82
CA ILE A 320 -9.43 -27.28 15.04
C ILE A 320 -9.21 -28.08 16.32
N GLY A 321 -9.92 -27.72 17.38
CA GLY A 321 -9.75 -28.38 18.65
C GLY A 321 -10.66 -27.84 19.74
N THR A 322 -10.39 -28.31 20.96
CA THR A 322 -11.10 -27.94 22.18
C THR A 322 -10.13 -27.27 23.14
N ALA A 323 -10.51 -26.14 23.73
CA ALA A 323 -9.71 -25.45 24.73
C ALA A 323 -10.59 -24.75 25.77
N LYS A 324 -10.05 -24.48 26.97
CA LYS A 324 -10.73 -23.67 27.99
C LYS A 324 -10.98 -22.23 27.52
N ASP A 325 -10.06 -21.70 26.72
CA ASP A 325 -10.16 -20.41 26.05
C ASP A 325 -9.73 -20.58 24.59
N PRO A 326 -10.65 -20.96 23.70
CA PRO A 326 -10.34 -21.19 22.29
C PRO A 326 -9.85 -19.92 21.58
N MET A 327 -10.34 -18.74 21.97
CA MET A 327 -9.94 -17.48 21.35
C MET A 327 -8.45 -17.20 21.58
N ASN A 328 -8.00 -17.30 22.83
CA ASN A 328 -6.59 -17.11 23.14
C ASN A 328 -5.73 -18.25 22.57
N ALA A 329 -6.23 -19.49 22.52
CA ALA A 329 -5.49 -20.61 21.90
C ALA A 329 -5.22 -20.37 20.40
N VAL A 330 -6.25 -19.96 19.63
CA VAL A 330 -6.08 -19.63 18.20
C VAL A 330 -5.17 -18.43 18.02
N ARG A 331 -5.32 -17.38 18.83
CA ARG A 331 -4.44 -16.19 18.80
C ARG A 331 -2.97 -16.52 19.08
N GLN A 332 -2.69 -17.41 20.04
CA GLN A 332 -1.32 -17.86 20.32
C GLN A 332 -0.78 -18.74 19.19
N ALA A 333 -1.63 -19.61 18.63
CA ALA A 333 -1.28 -20.43 17.49
C ALA A 333 -0.93 -19.58 16.27
N SER A 334 -1.71 -18.55 15.94
CA SER A 334 -1.45 -17.67 14.78
C SER A 334 -0.14 -16.88 14.88
N ARG A 335 0.30 -16.57 16.11
CA ARG A 335 1.60 -15.91 16.37
C ARG A 335 2.79 -16.87 16.29
N SER A 336 2.55 -18.12 16.63
CA SER A 336 3.60 -19.16 16.73
C SER A 336 3.80 -19.88 15.39
N TYR A 337 2.70 -20.23 14.73
CA TYR A 337 2.63 -20.96 13.47
C TYR A 337 2.19 -19.98 12.38
N GLY A 338 2.89 -19.95 11.24
CA GLY A 338 2.64 -18.96 10.17
C GLY A 338 3.79 -17.98 9.95
N GLN A 339 4.86 -18.08 10.75
CA GLN A 339 6.11 -17.39 10.43
C GLN A 339 6.75 -18.02 9.17
N PRO A 340 6.97 -17.26 8.09
CA PRO A 340 7.52 -17.81 6.86
C PRO A 340 8.99 -18.22 7.08
N VAL A 341 9.28 -19.50 6.87
CA VAL A 341 10.66 -20.02 6.81
C VAL A 341 11.22 -19.88 5.40
N SER A 342 12.50 -19.56 5.29
CA SER A 342 13.20 -19.60 4.00
C SER A 342 13.84 -20.97 3.84
N ALA A 343 13.61 -21.64 2.71
CA ALA A 343 14.22 -22.93 2.44
C ALA A 343 14.88 -22.98 1.06
N VAL A 344 16.02 -23.67 0.98
CA VAL A 344 16.79 -23.87 -0.25
C VAL A 344 17.14 -25.35 -0.34
N MET A 345 16.89 -25.94 -1.52
CA MET A 345 17.32 -27.29 -1.86
C MET A 345 18.53 -27.19 -2.79
N THR A 346 19.64 -27.86 -2.44
CA THR A 346 20.91 -27.79 -3.18
C THR A 346 21.72 -29.08 -3.05
N THR A 347 22.88 -29.16 -3.71
CA THR A 347 23.87 -30.22 -3.46
C THR A 347 24.93 -29.75 -2.46
N PRO A 348 25.51 -30.64 -1.64
CA PRO A 348 26.60 -30.27 -0.73
C PRO A 348 27.79 -29.60 -1.45
N ALA A 349 28.14 -30.10 -2.64
CA ALA A 349 29.26 -29.60 -3.44
C ALA A 349 29.03 -28.16 -3.94
N LEU A 350 27.86 -27.89 -4.54
CA LEU A 350 27.51 -26.55 -5.01
C LEU A 350 27.51 -25.55 -3.85
N ARG A 351 26.87 -25.92 -2.73
CA ARG A 351 26.79 -25.03 -1.57
C ARG A 351 28.17 -24.71 -1.01
N GLN A 352 29.05 -25.71 -0.89
CA GLN A 352 30.41 -25.52 -0.43
C GLN A 352 31.19 -24.57 -1.36
N ARG A 353 31.00 -24.68 -2.68
CA ARG A 353 31.64 -23.82 -3.67
C ARG A 353 31.15 -22.37 -3.58
N ILE A 354 29.84 -22.15 -3.43
CA ILE A 354 29.26 -20.81 -3.20
C ILE A 354 29.80 -20.19 -1.90
N GLU A 355 29.84 -20.96 -0.81
CA GLU A 355 30.36 -20.50 0.48
C GLU A 355 31.86 -20.19 0.43
N ALA A 356 32.66 -21.00 -0.28
CA ALA A 356 34.08 -20.75 -0.52
C ALA A 356 34.29 -19.48 -1.35
N PHE A 357 33.52 -19.30 -2.43
CA PHE A 357 33.57 -18.10 -3.26
C PHE A 357 33.22 -16.84 -2.46
N ARG A 358 32.15 -16.88 -1.66
CA ARG A 358 31.75 -15.76 -0.79
C ARG A 358 32.82 -15.39 0.24
N ARG A 359 33.44 -16.39 0.88
CA ARG A 359 34.56 -16.16 1.80
C ARG A 359 35.76 -15.52 1.10
N LYS A 360 36.12 -15.99 -0.10
CA LYS A 360 37.20 -15.37 -0.89
C LYS A 360 36.84 -13.93 -1.26
N ALA A 361 35.61 -13.69 -1.70
CA ALA A 361 35.10 -12.37 -2.04
C ALA A 361 35.18 -11.39 -0.86
N SER A 362 34.94 -11.85 0.39
CA SER A 362 34.99 -10.97 1.56
C SER A 362 36.37 -10.39 1.87
N PHE A 363 37.45 -11.02 1.39
CA PHE A 363 38.83 -10.55 1.55
C PHE A 363 39.29 -9.55 0.48
N LEU A 364 38.54 -9.39 -0.62
CA LEU A 364 38.81 -8.37 -1.65
C LEU A 364 38.56 -6.96 -1.10
N ARG A 365 38.88 -5.91 -1.87
CA ARG A 365 38.63 -4.51 -1.46
C ARG A 365 37.88 -3.71 -2.53
N GLY A 366 37.27 -2.60 -2.11
CA GLY A 366 36.60 -1.64 -3.01
C GLY A 366 35.52 -2.26 -3.91
N ARG A 367 35.47 -1.80 -5.17
CA ARG A 367 34.50 -2.25 -6.21
C ARG A 367 34.61 -3.75 -6.50
N GLU A 368 35.81 -4.31 -6.47
CA GLU A 368 36.02 -5.74 -6.76
C GLU A 368 35.32 -6.61 -5.71
N ARG A 369 35.48 -6.26 -4.42
CA ARG A 369 34.74 -6.88 -3.31
C ARG A 369 33.23 -6.79 -3.52
N GLN A 370 32.72 -5.60 -3.84
CA GLN A 370 31.28 -5.37 -4.03
C GLN A 370 30.72 -6.24 -5.15
N TYR A 371 31.41 -6.33 -6.29
CA TYR A 371 30.97 -7.16 -7.41
C TYR A 371 31.09 -8.65 -7.15
N ALA A 372 32.13 -9.10 -6.45
CA ALA A 372 32.29 -10.49 -6.09
C ALA A 372 31.21 -10.93 -5.08
N LEU A 373 30.87 -10.08 -4.11
CA LEU A 373 29.79 -10.36 -3.16
C LEU A 373 28.41 -10.30 -3.81
N TRP A 374 28.20 -9.40 -4.77
CA TRP A 374 26.99 -9.42 -5.59
C TRP A 374 26.90 -10.71 -6.41
N ALA A 375 27.99 -11.16 -7.05
CA ALA A 375 28.02 -12.44 -7.76
C ALA A 375 27.73 -13.63 -6.82
N ALA A 376 28.25 -13.62 -5.58
CA ALA A 376 27.93 -14.63 -4.59
C ALA A 376 26.43 -14.65 -4.25
N ALA A 377 25.82 -13.48 -4.05
CA ALA A 377 24.38 -13.36 -3.79
C ALA A 377 23.53 -13.82 -5.00
N LEU A 378 23.96 -13.52 -6.22
CA LEU A 378 23.32 -14.02 -7.46
C LEU A 378 23.39 -15.55 -7.55
N ALA A 379 24.54 -16.15 -7.22
CA ALA A 379 24.68 -17.60 -7.20
C ALA A 379 23.78 -18.25 -6.14
N GLU A 380 23.68 -17.66 -4.94
CA GLU A 380 22.73 -18.12 -3.91
C GLU A 380 21.27 -18.02 -4.36
N ARG A 381 20.92 -16.98 -5.14
CA ARG A 381 19.58 -16.82 -5.69
C ARG A 381 19.28 -17.86 -6.76
N LEU A 382 20.21 -18.09 -7.69
CA LEU A 382 20.10 -19.13 -8.71
C LEU A 382 20.01 -20.53 -8.07
N GLU A 383 20.82 -20.79 -7.03
CA GLU A 383 20.74 -21.99 -6.19
C GLU A 383 19.34 -22.16 -5.60
N ALA A 384 18.79 -21.11 -4.98
CA ALA A 384 17.44 -21.14 -4.41
C ALA A 384 16.33 -21.35 -5.45
N GLN A 385 16.55 -20.92 -6.69
CA GLN A 385 15.61 -21.13 -7.80
C GLN A 385 15.75 -22.51 -8.45
N GLY A 386 16.80 -23.27 -8.11
CA GLY A 386 17.11 -24.56 -8.70
C GLY A 386 17.96 -24.49 -9.99
N ASP A 387 18.51 -23.32 -10.36
CA ASP A 387 19.43 -23.19 -11.48
C ASP A 387 20.88 -23.40 -11.03
N PHE A 388 21.22 -24.67 -10.78
CA PHE A 388 22.55 -25.05 -10.31
C PHE A 388 23.64 -24.75 -11.35
N ALA A 389 23.34 -24.92 -12.65
CA ALA A 389 24.29 -24.64 -13.72
C ALA A 389 24.59 -23.13 -13.82
N GLY A 390 23.57 -22.28 -13.69
CA GLY A 390 23.74 -20.83 -13.60
C GLY A 390 24.56 -20.43 -12.37
N ALA A 391 24.25 -20.99 -11.20
CA ALA A 391 24.98 -20.72 -9.97
C ALA A 391 26.49 -21.08 -10.11
N GLU A 392 26.79 -22.25 -10.67
CA GLU A 392 28.17 -22.71 -10.97
C GLU A 392 28.93 -21.77 -11.91
N ARG A 393 28.28 -21.29 -12.97
CA ARG A 393 28.87 -20.31 -13.90
C ARG A 393 29.21 -19.00 -13.18
N VAL A 394 28.28 -18.48 -12.38
CA VAL A 394 28.45 -17.21 -11.66
C VAL A 394 29.63 -17.28 -10.69
N VAL A 395 29.73 -18.34 -9.87
CA VAL A 395 30.88 -18.50 -8.94
C VAL A 395 32.20 -18.83 -9.65
N SER A 396 32.14 -19.22 -10.93
CA SER A 396 33.30 -19.38 -11.80
C SER A 396 33.68 -18.09 -12.54
N GLY A 397 33.01 -16.96 -12.23
CA GLY A 397 33.31 -15.64 -12.78
C GLY A 397 32.62 -15.32 -14.11
N GLN A 398 31.69 -16.16 -14.57
CA GLN A 398 30.96 -15.98 -15.83
C GLN A 398 29.48 -15.70 -15.57
N LEU A 399 28.94 -14.66 -16.20
CA LEU A 399 27.49 -14.42 -16.17
C LEU A 399 26.77 -15.37 -17.14
N PRO A 400 25.55 -15.82 -16.82
CA PRO A 400 24.69 -16.50 -17.78
C PRO A 400 24.49 -15.69 -19.07
N SER A 401 24.24 -16.39 -20.18
CA SER A 401 24.00 -15.75 -21.48
C SER A 401 22.77 -14.83 -21.40
N GLY A 402 22.82 -13.70 -22.12
CA GLY A 402 21.74 -12.70 -22.12
C GLY A 402 21.68 -11.83 -20.86
N TRP A 403 22.53 -12.04 -19.85
CA TRP A 403 22.54 -11.21 -18.66
C TRP A 403 23.40 -9.96 -18.84
N HIS A 404 22.84 -8.82 -18.46
CA HIS A 404 23.43 -7.50 -18.64
C HIS A 404 23.45 -6.75 -17.32
N ARG A 405 24.67 -6.37 -16.90
CA ARG A 405 24.92 -5.72 -15.61
C ARG A 405 25.18 -4.23 -15.78
N PHE A 406 24.52 -3.42 -14.96
CA PHE A 406 24.73 -1.97 -14.89
C PHE A 406 24.82 -1.50 -13.43
N THR A 407 25.39 -0.32 -13.23
CA THR A 407 25.43 0.34 -11.92
C THR A 407 25.14 1.82 -12.04
N ALA A 408 24.35 2.37 -11.14
CA ALA A 408 24.27 3.79 -10.85
C ALA A 408 24.90 4.02 -9.47
N GLY A 409 26.18 4.40 -9.43
CA GLY A 409 26.93 4.51 -8.17
C GLY A 409 26.95 3.17 -7.41
N GLU A 410 26.29 3.11 -6.24
CA GLU A 410 26.16 1.91 -5.41
C GLU A 410 24.95 1.04 -5.75
N LEU A 411 24.04 1.52 -6.60
CA LEU A 411 22.89 0.74 -7.06
C LEU A 411 23.30 -0.15 -8.23
N GLY A 412 23.30 -1.46 -8.03
CA GLY A 412 23.46 -2.46 -9.08
C GLY A 412 22.12 -2.87 -9.67
N ILE A 413 22.05 -3.04 -10.98
CA ILE A 413 20.90 -3.65 -11.67
C ILE A 413 21.39 -4.73 -12.65
N LEU A 414 20.70 -5.86 -12.67
CA LEU A 414 20.95 -6.97 -13.58
C LEU A 414 19.69 -7.29 -14.36
N ILE A 415 19.80 -7.25 -15.69
CA ILE A 415 18.68 -7.50 -16.61
C ILE A 415 19.04 -8.71 -17.47
N GLU A 416 18.13 -9.67 -17.55
CA GLU A 416 18.20 -10.78 -18.49
C GLU A 416 17.43 -10.42 -19.76
N GLN A 417 18.08 -10.58 -20.91
CA GLN A 417 17.45 -10.61 -22.22
C GLN A 417 17.14 -12.06 -22.60
N THR A 418 15.87 -12.37 -22.83
CA THR A 418 15.42 -13.65 -23.39
C THR A 418 15.06 -13.46 -24.87
N ASP A 419 14.73 -14.55 -25.57
CA ASP A 419 14.21 -14.47 -26.94
C ASP A 419 12.83 -13.81 -27.03
N GLU A 420 12.15 -13.63 -25.89
CA GLU A 420 10.77 -13.17 -25.82
C GLU A 420 10.58 -11.86 -25.05
N GLY A 421 11.61 -11.32 -24.39
CA GLY A 421 11.42 -10.24 -23.42
C GLY A 421 12.66 -9.91 -22.60
N PHE A 422 12.46 -9.09 -21.57
CA PHE A 422 13.46 -8.79 -20.55
C PHE A 422 12.92 -9.08 -19.14
N ARG A 423 13.80 -9.60 -18.29
CA ARG A 423 13.51 -9.88 -16.88
C ARG A 423 14.50 -9.17 -15.98
N LEU A 424 14.00 -8.56 -14.91
CA LEU A 424 14.84 -7.99 -13.87
C LEU A 424 15.31 -9.12 -12.96
N GLN A 425 16.62 -9.36 -12.89
CA GLN A 425 17.20 -10.47 -12.13
C GLN A 425 17.75 -10.04 -10.77
N SER A 426 18.19 -8.79 -10.64
CA SER A 426 18.68 -8.24 -9.36
C SER A 426 18.62 -6.72 -9.34
N LEU A 427 18.35 -6.17 -8.15
CA LEU A 427 18.47 -4.77 -7.79
C LEU A 427 19.22 -4.70 -6.46
N TYR A 428 20.51 -4.39 -6.51
CA TYR A 428 21.43 -4.69 -5.42
C TYR A 428 22.07 -3.43 -4.85
N ASP A 429 22.09 -3.32 -3.53
CA ASP A 429 22.89 -2.33 -2.82
C ASP A 429 24.32 -2.86 -2.65
N LEU A 430 25.23 -2.36 -3.48
CA LEU A 430 26.63 -2.79 -3.50
C LEU A 430 27.37 -2.47 -2.20
N LEU A 431 27.03 -1.37 -1.53
CA LEU A 431 27.71 -0.97 -0.29
C LEU A 431 27.20 -1.78 0.90
N ARG A 432 25.90 -2.08 0.93
CA ARG A 432 25.27 -2.81 2.05
C ARG A 432 25.15 -4.30 1.81
N GLU A 433 25.64 -4.76 0.66
CA GLU A 433 25.64 -6.17 0.26
C GLU A 433 24.25 -6.79 0.36
N ARG A 434 23.25 -6.02 -0.11
CA ARG A 434 21.84 -6.34 0.09
C ARG A 434 21.11 -6.42 -1.23
N GLU A 435 20.51 -7.56 -1.50
CA GLU A 435 19.53 -7.71 -2.57
C GLU A 435 18.25 -7.00 -2.15
N LEU A 436 17.75 -6.11 -3.01
CA LEU A 436 16.49 -5.41 -2.83
C LEU A 436 15.40 -5.99 -3.75
N LEU A 437 15.74 -6.77 -4.78
CA LEU A 437 14.73 -7.38 -5.64
C LEU A 437 14.18 -8.68 -5.06
N ALA A 438 12.86 -8.76 -4.91
CA ALA A 438 12.20 -9.99 -4.51
C ALA A 438 12.24 -11.08 -5.60
N ALA A 439 12.03 -12.34 -5.21
CA ALA A 439 12.03 -13.47 -6.15
C ALA A 439 10.83 -13.47 -7.10
N ASP A 440 9.68 -13.00 -6.61
CA ASP A 440 8.38 -12.91 -7.27
C ASP A 440 8.17 -11.55 -7.98
N ASN A 441 9.26 -10.91 -8.43
CA ASN A 441 9.19 -9.60 -9.03
C ASN A 441 8.34 -9.58 -10.33
N PRO A 442 7.42 -8.61 -10.50
CA PRO A 442 6.62 -8.49 -11.72
C PRO A 442 7.47 -8.08 -12.94
N PRO A 443 6.94 -8.24 -14.17
CA PRO A 443 7.56 -7.73 -15.38
C PRO A 443 7.81 -6.22 -15.30
N LEU A 444 8.83 -5.71 -16.00
CA LEU A 444 9.19 -4.29 -15.96
C LEU A 444 8.00 -3.36 -16.26
N PHE A 445 7.18 -3.73 -17.25
CA PHE A 445 5.88 -3.13 -17.54
C PHE A 445 4.84 -4.19 -17.88
N THR A 446 3.57 -3.82 -17.75
CA THR A 446 2.42 -4.53 -18.30
C THR A 446 1.54 -3.54 -19.06
N LEU A 447 1.09 -3.91 -20.26
CA LEU A 447 0.14 -3.17 -21.06
C LEU A 447 -1.20 -3.91 -21.02
N SER A 448 -2.28 -3.18 -20.78
CA SER A 448 -3.64 -3.63 -21.07
C SER A 448 -4.11 -2.97 -22.36
N VAL A 449 -4.56 -3.76 -23.32
CA VAL A 449 -5.16 -3.29 -24.57
C VAL A 449 -6.60 -3.75 -24.63
N ARG A 450 -7.46 -2.90 -25.19
CA ARG A 450 -8.88 -3.19 -25.35
C ARG A 450 -9.28 -3.21 -26.82
N ASP A 451 -10.06 -4.21 -27.19
CA ASP A 451 -10.66 -4.30 -28.52
C ASP A 451 -11.69 -3.18 -28.68
N ALA A 452 -11.62 -2.42 -29.77
CA ALA A 452 -12.54 -1.31 -29.98
C ALA A 452 -13.99 -1.76 -30.29
N ALA A 453 -14.17 -2.97 -30.83
CA ALA A 453 -15.47 -3.52 -31.19
C ALA A 453 -16.05 -4.39 -30.06
N THR A 454 -15.30 -5.37 -29.58
CA THR A 454 -15.80 -6.35 -28.59
C THR A 454 -15.66 -5.87 -27.14
N ARG A 455 -14.83 -4.85 -26.89
CA ARG A 455 -14.40 -4.39 -25.56
C ARG A 455 -13.59 -5.42 -24.75
N ASP A 456 -13.15 -6.52 -25.37
CA ASP A 456 -12.29 -7.50 -24.72
C ASP A 456 -10.97 -6.88 -24.29
N LEU A 457 -10.49 -7.23 -23.10
CA LEU A 457 -9.20 -6.80 -22.57
C LEU A 457 -8.16 -7.92 -22.71
N LEU A 458 -7.00 -7.56 -23.23
CA LEU A 458 -5.83 -8.44 -23.31
C LEU A 458 -4.63 -7.76 -22.65
N ALA A 459 -3.65 -8.57 -22.23
CA ALA A 459 -2.43 -8.10 -21.60
C ALA A 459 -1.17 -8.49 -22.39
N LEU A 460 -0.20 -7.58 -22.45
CA LEU A 460 1.14 -7.80 -23.01
C LEU A 460 2.19 -7.31 -22.01
N SER A 461 3.18 -8.13 -21.67
CA SER A 461 4.17 -7.82 -20.63
C SER A 461 5.59 -7.68 -21.19
N ALA A 462 6.50 -7.14 -20.39
CA ALA A 462 7.89 -6.91 -20.78
C ALA A 462 8.74 -8.18 -20.94
N ASP A 463 8.34 -9.30 -20.33
CA ASP A 463 9.19 -10.47 -20.12
C ASP A 463 8.91 -11.65 -21.07
N LYS A 464 7.84 -11.58 -21.85
CA LYS A 464 7.42 -12.63 -22.80
C LYS A 464 6.51 -12.09 -23.91
N GLY A 465 6.29 -12.89 -24.94
CA GLY A 465 5.30 -12.59 -25.99
C GLY A 465 5.82 -11.72 -27.14
N TRP A 466 7.13 -11.48 -27.23
CA TRP A 466 7.76 -10.71 -28.31
C TRP A 466 8.57 -11.60 -29.25
N GLN A 467 8.67 -11.22 -30.53
CA GLN A 467 9.58 -11.85 -31.50
C GLN A 467 10.91 -11.11 -31.58
N LYS A 468 10.91 -9.79 -31.31
CA LYS A 468 12.11 -8.96 -31.41
C LYS A 468 12.28 -8.07 -30.20
N VAL A 469 13.33 -8.37 -29.43
CA VAL A 469 13.81 -7.54 -28.32
C VAL A 469 15.27 -7.14 -28.54
N SER A 470 15.66 -5.95 -28.08
CA SER A 470 17.05 -5.52 -28.16
C SER A 470 17.41 -4.55 -27.04
N MET A 471 18.65 -4.67 -26.55
CA MET A 471 19.23 -3.76 -25.57
C MET A 471 20.36 -2.97 -26.21
N GLN A 472 20.39 -1.66 -25.96
CA GLN A 472 21.46 -0.76 -26.35
C GLN A 472 22.07 -0.11 -25.12
N ARG A 473 23.36 -0.36 -24.87
CA ARG A 473 24.10 0.33 -23.82
C ARG A 473 24.43 1.75 -24.26
N ARG A 474 24.26 2.71 -23.36
CA ARG A 474 24.64 4.11 -23.53
C ARG A 474 25.71 4.47 -22.48
N ARG A 475 26.37 5.62 -22.65
CA ARG A 475 27.41 6.08 -21.71
C ARG A 475 26.84 6.33 -20.31
N ASP A 476 25.61 6.81 -20.26
CA ASP A 476 24.87 7.30 -19.12
C ASP A 476 23.64 6.44 -18.80
N GLY A 477 23.56 5.21 -19.33
CA GLY A 477 22.36 4.41 -19.20
C GLY A 477 22.25 3.24 -20.19
N PHE A 478 21.01 2.85 -20.46
CA PHE A 478 20.68 1.84 -21.47
C PHE A 478 19.25 2.04 -21.99
N VAL A 479 18.98 1.47 -23.16
CA VAL A 479 17.66 1.47 -23.82
C VAL A 479 17.25 0.04 -24.10
N LEU A 480 16.02 -0.31 -23.74
CA LEU A 480 15.37 -1.58 -24.01
C LEU A 480 14.26 -1.35 -25.03
N ASN A 481 14.21 -2.20 -26.05
CA ASN A 481 13.22 -2.12 -27.11
C ASN A 481 12.49 -3.45 -27.26
N TRP A 482 11.17 -3.36 -27.44
CA TRP A 482 10.28 -4.46 -27.76
C TRP A 482 9.50 -4.15 -29.02
N SER A 483 9.46 -5.10 -29.94
CA SER A 483 8.75 -4.96 -31.22
C SER A 483 8.32 -6.33 -31.75
N GLN A 484 7.40 -6.32 -32.72
CA GLN A 484 6.87 -7.53 -33.35
C GLN A 484 6.32 -8.53 -32.29
N PRO A 485 5.19 -8.22 -31.63
CA PRO A 485 4.56 -9.18 -30.73
C PRO A 485 4.26 -10.51 -31.43
N ARG A 486 4.37 -11.62 -30.70
CA ARG A 486 4.09 -12.97 -31.22
C ARG A 486 2.61 -13.20 -31.54
N ASP A 487 1.74 -12.65 -30.70
CA ASP A 487 0.30 -12.67 -30.95
C ASP A 487 -0.05 -11.59 -31.98
N ALA A 488 -0.56 -12.02 -33.13
CA ALA A 488 -0.93 -11.15 -34.24
C ALA A 488 -1.96 -10.07 -33.85
N ARG A 489 -2.74 -10.29 -32.78
CA ARG A 489 -3.68 -9.28 -32.26
C ARG A 489 -2.96 -8.02 -31.80
N PHE A 490 -1.73 -8.13 -31.31
CA PHE A 490 -0.93 -6.98 -30.85
C PHE A 490 -0.08 -6.33 -31.97
N ALA A 491 -0.30 -6.70 -33.24
CA ALA A 491 0.46 -6.13 -34.35
C ALA A 491 0.45 -4.59 -34.34
N GLY A 492 1.61 -3.99 -34.59
CA GLY A 492 1.80 -2.54 -34.56
C GLY A 492 2.16 -1.95 -33.19
N ILE A 493 2.16 -2.75 -32.12
CA ILE A 493 2.61 -2.30 -30.79
C ILE A 493 4.14 -2.40 -30.68
N ARG A 494 4.77 -1.31 -30.22
CA ARG A 494 6.20 -1.23 -29.89
C ARG A 494 6.38 -0.53 -28.55
N VAL A 495 7.38 -0.96 -27.78
CA VAL A 495 7.72 -0.34 -26.49
C VAL A 495 9.19 0.03 -26.47
N THR A 496 9.49 1.21 -25.93
CA THR A 496 10.85 1.67 -25.64
C THR A 496 10.92 2.10 -24.17
N ALA A 497 11.83 1.49 -23.42
CA ALA A 497 12.15 1.90 -22.05
C ALA A 497 13.62 2.37 -22.00
N GLN A 498 13.85 3.59 -21.53
CA GLN A 498 15.20 4.14 -21.37
C GLN A 498 15.49 4.38 -19.90
N ALA A 499 16.63 3.86 -19.42
CA ALA A 499 17.12 4.10 -18.07
C ALA A 499 18.38 4.96 -18.12
N HIS A 500 18.37 6.11 -17.44
CA HIS A 500 19.53 6.94 -17.20
C HIS A 500 20.10 6.69 -15.79
N THR A 501 21.40 6.47 -15.69
CA THR A 501 22.12 6.26 -14.44
C THR A 501 22.58 7.59 -13.83
N ASP A 502 22.15 7.88 -12.60
CA ASP A 502 22.69 8.96 -11.77
C ASP A 502 23.58 8.35 -10.69
N SER A 503 24.89 8.33 -10.96
CA SER A 503 25.85 7.73 -10.02
C SER A 503 26.01 8.51 -8.72
N ARG A 504 25.73 9.82 -8.71
CA ARG A 504 25.85 10.66 -7.52
C ARG A 504 24.71 10.43 -6.54
N ARG A 505 23.50 10.17 -7.07
CA ARG A 505 22.31 9.86 -6.28
C ARG A 505 22.10 8.37 -6.07
N HIS A 506 22.88 7.52 -6.73
CA HIS A 506 22.67 6.07 -6.77
C HIS A 506 21.29 5.70 -7.30
N ALA A 507 20.91 6.30 -8.43
CA ALA A 507 19.56 6.24 -8.97
C ALA A 507 19.51 5.84 -10.44
N LEU A 508 18.43 5.16 -10.82
CA LEU A 508 17.99 4.96 -12.20
C LEU A 508 16.77 5.83 -12.45
N ARG A 509 16.80 6.61 -13.53
CA ARG A 509 15.69 7.45 -14.00
C ARG A 509 15.17 6.87 -15.30
N TRP A 510 13.92 6.46 -15.32
CA TRP A 510 13.32 5.75 -16.43
C TRP A 510 12.30 6.61 -17.18
N SER A 511 12.31 6.51 -18.51
CA SER A 511 11.20 6.90 -19.37
C SER A 511 10.63 5.67 -20.07
N LEU A 512 9.35 5.72 -20.42
CA LEU A 512 8.65 4.69 -21.17
C LEU A 512 7.83 5.33 -22.28
N GLN A 513 7.93 4.76 -23.48
CA GLN A 513 7.08 5.08 -24.63
C GLN A 513 6.47 3.79 -25.17
N VAL A 514 5.16 3.82 -25.41
CA VAL A 514 4.40 2.75 -26.06
C VAL A 514 3.77 3.34 -27.30
N HIS A 515 4.19 2.84 -28.45
CA HIS A 515 3.64 3.21 -29.74
C HIS A 515 2.67 2.14 -30.20
N ASN A 516 1.50 2.54 -30.66
CA ASN A 516 0.44 1.62 -31.10
C ASN A 516 -0.08 2.05 -32.48
N GLU A 517 0.21 1.26 -33.51
CA GLU A 517 -0.30 1.47 -34.87
C GLU A 517 -1.48 0.54 -35.20
N SER A 518 -2.01 -0.17 -34.19
CA SER A 518 -3.11 -1.10 -34.39
C SER A 518 -4.32 -0.40 -34.99
N LYS A 519 -5.00 -1.09 -35.91
CA LYS A 519 -6.28 -0.67 -36.49
C LYS A 519 -7.50 -1.24 -35.77
N ARG A 520 -7.28 -1.96 -34.67
CA ARG A 520 -8.33 -2.65 -33.89
C ARG A 520 -8.26 -2.37 -32.39
N TRP A 521 -7.05 -2.19 -31.84
CA TRP A 521 -6.83 -2.13 -30.40
C TRP A 521 -6.52 -0.72 -29.92
N SER A 522 -7.11 -0.37 -28.77
CA SER A 522 -6.78 0.82 -27.98
C SER A 522 -5.90 0.40 -26.80
N LEU A 523 -4.80 1.10 -26.54
CA LEU A 523 -4.12 1.02 -25.26
C LEU A 523 -5.06 1.53 -24.17
N TRP A 524 -5.30 0.70 -23.16
CA TRP A 524 -6.25 0.97 -22.09
C TRP A 524 -5.53 1.45 -20.83
N ARG A 525 -4.63 0.63 -20.31
CA ARG A 525 -3.80 0.94 -19.13
C ARG A 525 -2.35 0.54 -19.33
N VAL A 526 -1.43 1.29 -18.72
CA VAL A 526 0.00 0.97 -18.67
C VAL A 526 0.43 0.88 -17.21
N THR A 527 0.92 -0.29 -16.80
CA THR A 527 1.52 -0.50 -15.48
C THR A 527 3.02 -0.29 -15.56
N PHE A 528 3.50 0.89 -15.16
CA PHE A 528 4.92 1.25 -15.11
C PHE A 528 5.14 2.52 -14.27
N PRO A 529 6.15 2.57 -13.38
CA PRO A 529 7.02 1.48 -12.98
C PRO A 529 6.30 0.49 -12.04
N GLN A 530 6.83 -0.72 -11.94
CA GLN A 530 6.45 -1.69 -10.91
C GLN A 530 7.67 -2.51 -10.47
N ILE A 531 7.69 -2.90 -9.21
CA ILE A 531 8.76 -3.72 -8.62
C ILE A 531 8.25 -4.46 -7.38
N ALA A 532 8.77 -5.65 -7.10
CA ALA A 532 8.63 -6.29 -5.79
C ALA A 532 9.97 -6.23 -5.04
N VAL A 533 9.94 -5.69 -3.83
CA VAL A 533 11.12 -5.47 -3.00
C VAL A 533 11.23 -6.55 -1.92
N ALA A 534 12.40 -7.16 -1.82
CA ALA A 534 12.75 -8.08 -0.73
C ALA A 534 12.87 -7.32 0.60
N GLU A 535 12.69 -8.01 1.73
CA GLU A 535 12.78 -7.40 3.06
C GLU A 535 14.18 -6.79 3.30
N PRO A 536 14.33 -5.45 3.42
CA PRO A 536 15.65 -4.81 3.51
C PRO A 536 16.37 -5.03 4.86
N GLY A 537 15.63 -5.39 5.91
CA GLY A 537 16.12 -5.62 7.27
C GLY A 537 14.96 -5.90 8.24
N ASP A 538 15.24 -6.27 9.48
CA ASP A 538 14.19 -6.66 10.45
C ASP A 538 13.26 -5.51 10.86
N ASP A 539 13.72 -4.26 10.77
CA ASP A 539 12.92 -3.06 11.00
C ASP A 539 12.37 -2.47 9.70
N ALA A 540 12.18 -3.32 8.68
CA ALA A 540 11.67 -2.91 7.38
C ALA A 540 10.33 -2.16 7.49
N THR A 541 10.32 -1.00 6.85
CA THR A 541 9.24 -0.02 6.87
C THR A 541 8.88 0.38 5.44
N VAL A 542 7.59 0.45 5.14
CA VAL A 542 7.05 1.06 3.91
C VAL A 542 6.52 2.45 4.23
N LEU A 543 6.80 3.43 3.37
CA LEU A 543 6.20 4.76 3.32
C LEU A 543 5.28 4.85 2.09
N PHE A 544 4.06 5.36 2.27
CA PHE A 544 3.10 5.61 1.19
C PHE A 544 2.31 6.93 1.40
N PRO A 545 1.72 7.51 0.35
CA PRO A 545 1.34 8.93 0.32
C PRO A 545 -0.08 9.22 0.85
N ARG A 546 -0.55 8.47 1.87
CA ARG A 546 -1.86 8.73 2.48
C ARG A 546 -1.82 9.98 3.35
N GLY A 547 -2.66 10.98 3.05
CA GLY A 547 -2.74 12.23 3.81
C GLY A 547 -1.37 12.93 3.89
N PRO A 548 -0.79 13.11 5.09
CA PRO A 548 0.54 13.71 5.25
C PRO A 548 1.69 12.77 4.87
N GLY A 549 1.41 11.47 4.64
CA GLY A 549 2.37 10.38 4.58
C GLY A 549 2.16 9.42 5.75
N GLU A 550 2.32 8.12 5.49
CA GLU A 550 2.13 7.09 6.51
C GLU A 550 3.17 5.99 6.38
N ILE A 551 3.59 5.46 7.54
CA ILE A 551 4.52 4.33 7.60
C ILE A 551 3.89 3.06 8.16
N GLN A 552 4.25 1.93 7.57
CA GLN A 552 3.84 0.60 8.04
C GLN A 552 5.07 -0.30 8.16
N GLN A 553 5.23 -0.94 9.31
CA GLN A 553 6.37 -1.81 9.63
C GLN A 553 5.98 -3.29 9.51
N GLY A 554 6.96 -4.11 9.16
CA GLY A 554 6.82 -5.58 9.16
C GLY A 554 5.87 -6.13 8.11
N VAL A 555 5.47 -5.34 7.12
CA VAL A 555 4.48 -5.73 6.10
C VAL A 555 4.97 -6.83 5.15
N TRP A 556 6.27 -7.16 5.14
CA TRP A 556 6.79 -8.36 4.48
C TRP A 556 6.34 -9.68 5.14
N ARG A 557 5.78 -9.62 6.36
CA ARG A 557 5.44 -10.78 7.18
C ARG A 557 3.94 -10.84 7.53
N ARG A 558 3.14 -9.90 7.05
CA ARG A 558 1.69 -9.83 7.26
C ARG A 558 1.01 -9.22 6.06
N ASN A 559 -0.27 -9.53 5.86
CA ASN A 559 -1.02 -8.92 4.77
C ASN A 559 -1.16 -7.42 4.98
N PHE A 560 -0.95 -6.67 3.91
CA PHE A 560 -1.13 -5.23 3.87
C PHE A 560 -1.24 -4.80 2.42
N ALA A 561 -2.24 -3.97 2.11
CA ALA A 561 -2.40 -3.36 0.81
C ALA A 561 -2.84 -1.91 0.95
N TYR A 562 -2.35 -1.08 0.05
CA TYR A 562 -2.80 0.29 -0.17
C TYR A 562 -2.88 0.51 -1.68
N ARG A 563 -3.98 1.06 -2.17
CA ARG A 563 -4.13 1.49 -3.56
C ARG A 563 -5.06 2.68 -3.62
N SER A 564 -4.70 3.70 -4.38
CA SER A 564 -5.53 4.91 -4.53
C SER A 564 -5.20 5.64 -5.84
N THR A 565 -6.18 6.36 -6.39
CA THR A 565 -6.06 7.11 -7.65
C THR A 565 -5.51 8.51 -7.40
N TYR A 566 -4.23 8.72 -7.69
CA TYR A 566 -3.60 10.04 -7.63
C TYR A 566 -4.09 10.97 -8.77
N PRO A 567 -4.18 12.28 -8.52
CA PRO A 567 -4.04 12.96 -7.22
C PRO A 567 -5.34 12.98 -6.41
N ASN A 568 -5.30 12.73 -5.10
CA ASN A 568 -6.45 12.92 -4.19
C ASN A 568 -5.99 13.09 -2.73
N GLY A 569 -6.91 13.34 -1.78
CA GLY A 569 -6.56 13.55 -0.36
C GLY A 569 -5.87 12.36 0.33
N TRP A 570 -6.18 11.14 -0.08
CA TRP A 570 -5.60 9.88 0.39
C TRP A 570 -4.45 9.36 -0.49
N CYS A 571 -4.12 10.07 -1.57
CA CYS A 571 -2.95 9.82 -2.42
C CYS A 571 -2.37 11.18 -2.85
N SER A 572 -1.71 11.83 -1.90
CA SER A 572 -1.38 13.27 -1.99
C SER A 572 -0.10 13.56 -2.78
N MET A 573 0.78 12.57 -2.95
CA MET A 573 2.10 12.69 -3.55
C MET A 573 2.46 11.46 -4.37
N GLN A 574 3.40 11.59 -5.29
CA GLN A 574 3.80 10.53 -6.23
C GLN A 574 5.02 9.72 -5.77
N LEU A 575 5.15 9.46 -4.46
CA LEU A 575 6.30 8.75 -3.89
C LEU A 575 5.89 7.56 -3.02
N LEU A 576 6.69 6.50 -3.12
CA LEU A 576 6.75 5.37 -2.22
C LEU A 576 8.19 5.20 -1.72
N ALA A 577 8.37 4.61 -0.56
CA ALA A 577 9.70 4.17 -0.14
C ALA A 577 9.64 2.92 0.73
N VAL A 578 10.70 2.14 0.67
CA VAL A 578 10.93 1.01 1.56
C VAL A 578 12.32 1.17 2.18
N TYR A 579 12.45 0.95 3.49
CA TYR A 579 13.74 1.10 4.16
C TYR A 579 13.82 0.29 5.45
N ALA A 580 15.05 -0.03 5.84
CA ALA A 580 15.42 -0.57 7.15
C ALA A 580 16.57 0.28 7.70
N GLN A 581 16.58 0.57 9.00
CA GLN A 581 17.67 1.32 9.63
C GLN A 581 18.74 0.39 10.22
N ARG A 582 18.36 -0.85 10.58
CA ARG A 582 19.23 -1.83 11.22
C ARG A 582 19.49 -3.05 10.33
N PRO A 583 20.69 -3.65 10.39
CA PRO A 583 21.86 -3.19 11.15
C PRO A 583 22.52 -1.94 10.54
N ARG A 584 22.24 -1.61 9.26
CA ARG A 584 22.71 -0.38 8.62
C ARG A 584 21.65 0.14 7.63
N PRO A 585 21.44 1.47 7.48
CA PRO A 585 20.37 2.05 6.66
C PRO A 585 20.39 1.67 5.17
N THR A 586 19.40 0.94 4.69
CA THR A 586 19.26 0.56 3.28
C THR A 586 17.79 0.59 2.87
N GLY A 587 17.53 0.72 1.57
CA GLY A 587 16.17 0.80 1.06
C GLY A 587 16.10 1.29 -0.37
N LEU A 588 14.88 1.46 -0.84
CA LEU A 588 14.56 1.98 -2.16
C LEU A 588 13.56 3.11 -2.03
N TYR A 589 13.94 4.28 -2.52
CA TYR A 589 13.02 5.34 -2.90
C TYR A 589 12.48 5.03 -4.30
N PHE A 590 11.16 4.94 -4.42
CA PHE A 590 10.46 4.53 -5.63
C PHE A 590 9.35 5.55 -5.92
N ALA A 591 9.57 6.41 -6.91
CA ALA A 591 8.66 7.51 -7.17
C ALA A 591 8.43 7.73 -8.67
N LEU A 592 7.40 8.49 -8.99
CA LEU A 592 7.20 9.04 -10.31
C LEU A 592 7.34 10.56 -10.25
N HIS A 593 8.40 11.05 -10.88
CA HIS A 593 8.70 12.47 -11.05
C HIS A 593 7.97 13.00 -12.29
N ASP A 594 6.64 13.05 -12.21
CA ASP A 594 5.75 13.59 -13.26
C ASP A 594 5.36 15.04 -12.93
N PRO A 595 5.90 16.04 -13.67
CA PRO A 595 5.66 17.46 -13.40
C PRO A 595 4.23 17.92 -13.71
N MET A 596 3.41 17.14 -14.42
CA MET A 596 2.02 17.46 -14.74
C MET A 596 1.02 16.84 -13.74
N GLY A 597 1.48 15.87 -12.94
CA GLY A 597 0.64 15.22 -11.93
C GLY A 597 -0.49 14.40 -12.57
N SER A 598 -0.21 13.73 -13.69
CA SER A 598 -1.22 12.98 -14.48
C SER A 598 -2.02 12.00 -13.62
N THR A 599 -3.25 11.66 -14.01
CA THR A 599 -4.05 10.67 -13.29
C THR A 599 -3.37 9.29 -13.34
N LYS A 600 -3.24 8.62 -12.18
CA LYS A 600 -2.68 7.25 -12.07
C LYS A 600 -3.09 6.58 -10.76
N ASP A 601 -3.13 5.26 -10.73
CA ASP A 601 -3.22 4.51 -9.48
C ASP A 601 -1.81 4.27 -8.91
N ILE A 602 -1.63 4.54 -7.62
CA ILE A 602 -0.41 4.23 -6.86
C ILE A 602 -0.75 3.16 -5.85
N GLY A 603 0.07 2.11 -5.77
CA GLY A 603 -0.19 0.98 -4.89
C GLY A 603 1.02 0.36 -4.22
N VAL A 604 0.75 -0.23 -3.05
CA VAL A 604 1.62 -1.11 -2.27
C VAL A 604 0.83 -2.39 -1.97
N GLN A 605 1.42 -3.55 -2.21
CA GLN A 605 0.81 -4.83 -1.89
C GLN A 605 1.84 -5.79 -1.31
N SER A 606 1.56 -6.33 -0.13
CA SER A 606 2.44 -7.29 0.53
C SER A 606 2.15 -8.71 0.07
N ASN A 607 3.21 -9.50 -0.06
CA ASN A 607 3.13 -10.95 -0.22
C ASN A 607 3.95 -11.61 0.89
N PRO A 608 3.32 -11.95 2.04
CA PRO A 608 4.03 -12.56 3.16
C PRO A 608 4.67 -13.90 2.83
N ALA A 609 4.04 -14.71 1.96
CA ALA A 609 4.56 -16.00 1.54
C ALA A 609 5.86 -15.86 0.73
N GLY A 610 5.89 -14.89 -0.20
CA GLY A 610 7.10 -14.52 -0.95
C GLY A 610 8.08 -13.64 -0.16
N ARG A 611 7.70 -13.21 1.05
CA ARG A 611 8.42 -12.26 1.88
C ARG A 611 8.85 -11.05 1.06
N SER A 612 7.88 -10.44 0.37
CA SER A 612 8.06 -9.35 -0.57
C SER A 612 6.97 -8.28 -0.44
N VAL A 613 7.27 -7.08 -0.94
CA VAL A 613 6.30 -5.98 -1.07
C VAL A 613 6.37 -5.42 -2.48
N ARG A 614 5.25 -5.50 -3.21
CA ARG A 614 5.07 -4.91 -4.54
C ARG A 614 4.72 -3.43 -4.43
N MET A 615 5.42 -2.59 -5.19
CA MET A 615 5.10 -1.18 -5.40
C MET A 615 4.76 -0.98 -6.89
N ILE A 616 3.70 -0.23 -7.17
CA ILE A 616 3.11 -0.17 -8.51
C ILE A 616 2.54 1.21 -8.83
N TYR A 617 2.74 1.64 -10.08
CA TYR A 617 2.04 2.75 -10.71
C TYR A 617 1.30 2.24 -11.95
N GLU A 618 0.02 2.58 -12.06
CA GLU A 618 -0.81 2.20 -13.21
C GLU A 618 -1.50 3.42 -13.81
N HIS A 619 -1.34 3.61 -15.12
CA HIS A 619 -1.77 4.79 -15.84
C HIS A 619 -2.96 4.46 -16.73
N PRO A 620 -4.14 5.10 -16.57
CA PRO A 620 -5.10 5.19 -17.65
C PRO A 620 -4.46 5.96 -18.81
N VAL A 621 -4.54 5.43 -20.03
CA VAL A 621 -3.86 6.01 -21.20
C VAL A 621 -4.69 7.15 -21.79
N PRO A 622 -4.14 8.30 -22.18
CA PRO A 622 -4.93 9.32 -22.89
C PRO A 622 -5.58 8.79 -24.18
N ASN A 623 -6.76 9.31 -24.52
CA ASN A 623 -7.57 8.85 -25.65
C ASN A 623 -8.01 7.38 -25.55
N MET A 624 -8.39 6.95 -24.35
CA MET A 624 -8.96 5.62 -24.09
C MET A 624 -10.12 5.32 -25.05
N GLY A 625 -10.15 4.12 -25.62
CA GLY A 625 -11.18 3.69 -26.57
C GLY A 625 -10.90 4.12 -28.02
N LYS A 626 -9.97 5.05 -28.27
CA LYS A 626 -9.52 5.36 -29.64
C LYS A 626 -8.49 4.34 -30.09
N VAL A 627 -8.76 3.70 -31.22
CA VAL A 627 -7.85 2.76 -31.89
C VAL A 627 -6.52 3.44 -32.22
N GLY A 628 -5.41 2.76 -31.95
CA GLY A 628 -4.07 3.28 -32.25
C GLY A 628 -3.60 4.41 -31.32
N ASN A 629 -4.27 4.65 -30.19
CA ASN A 629 -3.75 5.58 -29.19
C ASN A 629 -2.42 5.07 -28.61
N SER A 630 -1.49 5.98 -28.38
CA SER A 630 -0.14 5.72 -27.88
C SER A 630 0.06 6.33 -26.49
N PHE A 631 1.11 5.92 -25.79
CA PHE A 631 1.41 6.38 -24.43
C PHE A 631 2.86 6.83 -24.30
N ALA A 632 3.07 7.96 -23.61
CA ALA A 632 4.37 8.37 -23.11
C ALA A 632 4.22 8.67 -21.62
N LEU A 633 5.16 8.21 -20.82
CA LEU A 633 5.17 8.52 -19.39
C LEU A 633 5.34 10.03 -19.19
N GLY A 634 4.44 10.67 -18.42
CA GLY A 634 4.40 12.12 -18.21
C GLY A 634 5.63 12.73 -17.51
N GLY A 635 6.62 11.94 -17.15
CA GLY A 635 7.86 12.36 -16.49
C GLY A 635 8.84 11.19 -16.38
N GLN A 636 9.54 11.06 -15.24
CA GLN A 636 10.51 9.99 -15.03
C GLN A 636 10.17 9.12 -13.81
N ALA A 637 10.19 7.80 -13.99
CA ALA A 637 10.17 6.87 -12.87
C ALA A 637 11.56 6.81 -12.22
N VAL A 638 11.65 6.96 -10.90
CA VAL A 638 12.93 7.05 -10.18
C VAL A 638 13.08 5.92 -9.20
N TRP A 639 14.13 5.11 -9.39
CA TRP A 639 14.55 4.06 -8.48
C TRP A 639 15.88 4.48 -7.86
N GLN A 640 15.88 4.85 -6.59
CA GLN A 640 17.05 5.41 -5.92
C GLN A 640 17.33 4.69 -4.61
N LEU A 641 18.59 4.33 -4.33
CA LEU A 641 18.94 3.82 -3.01
C LEU A 641 18.62 4.84 -1.93
N LEU A 642 17.88 4.39 -0.90
CA LEU A 642 17.54 5.21 0.25
C LEU A 642 18.51 4.92 1.40
N ARG A 643 19.10 5.99 1.94
CA ARG A 643 20.06 5.95 3.05
C ARG A 643 19.46 6.69 4.25
N GLY A 644 18.40 6.13 4.82
CA GLY A 644 17.72 6.77 5.93
C GLY A 644 16.27 6.33 6.06
N ASP A 645 15.38 7.28 6.38
CA ASP A 645 13.98 7.03 6.68
C ASP A 645 13.02 7.90 5.86
N TRP A 646 11.77 7.99 6.30
CA TRP A 646 10.73 8.78 5.63
C TRP A 646 11.13 10.24 5.38
N TYR A 647 11.94 10.85 6.27
CA TYR A 647 12.35 12.25 6.11
C TYR A 647 13.33 12.39 4.95
N ASP A 648 14.25 11.43 4.77
CA ASP A 648 15.19 11.43 3.66
C ASP A 648 14.47 11.22 2.32
N ALA A 649 13.46 10.34 2.29
CA ALA A 649 12.59 10.17 1.13
C ALA A 649 11.83 11.47 0.79
N ALA A 650 11.30 12.16 1.81
CA ALA A 650 10.66 13.47 1.65
C ALA A 650 11.62 14.51 1.07
N ARG A 651 12.87 14.58 1.54
CA ARG A 651 13.88 15.53 1.03
C ARG A 651 14.28 15.24 -0.42
N VAL A 652 14.38 13.97 -0.81
CA VAL A 652 14.61 13.60 -2.23
C VAL A 652 13.46 14.09 -3.10
N TYR A 653 12.22 13.87 -2.68
CA TYR A 653 11.04 14.32 -3.43
C TYR A 653 10.93 15.85 -3.47
N ARG A 654 11.11 16.54 -2.34
CA ARG A 654 11.15 18.01 -2.26
C ARG A 654 12.10 18.63 -3.26
N GLN A 655 13.31 18.07 -3.37
CA GLN A 655 14.29 18.59 -4.31
C GLN A 655 13.76 18.55 -5.76
N TRP A 656 13.11 17.47 -6.17
CA TRP A 656 12.52 17.37 -7.49
C TRP A 656 11.34 18.33 -7.65
N VAL A 657 10.41 18.35 -6.68
CA VAL A 657 9.21 19.18 -6.73
C VAL A 657 9.58 20.67 -6.92
N ILE A 658 10.51 21.20 -6.13
CA ILE A 658 10.97 22.59 -6.23
C ILE A 658 11.53 22.90 -7.63
N GLN A 659 12.19 21.93 -8.25
CA GLN A 659 12.89 22.12 -9.52
C GLN A 659 11.94 22.00 -10.72
N GLU A 660 11.09 20.98 -10.74
CA GLU A 660 10.44 20.51 -11.97
C GLU A 660 8.91 20.56 -11.92
N ALA A 661 8.28 20.44 -10.74
CA ALA A 661 6.83 20.32 -10.66
C ALA A 661 6.13 21.62 -11.09
N ARG A 662 5.07 21.51 -11.92
CA ARG A 662 4.34 22.67 -12.44
C ARG A 662 3.48 23.36 -11.40
N TRP A 663 3.11 22.65 -10.34
CA TRP A 663 2.32 23.20 -9.24
C TRP A 663 3.15 23.81 -8.12
N TYR A 664 4.49 23.79 -8.19
CA TYR A 664 5.32 24.40 -7.15
C TYR A 664 5.52 25.90 -7.39
N PRO A 665 5.13 26.80 -6.45
CA PRO A 665 5.29 28.24 -6.60
C PRO A 665 6.77 28.66 -6.81
N ARG A 666 7.05 29.59 -7.73
CA ARG A 666 8.42 30.06 -8.10
C ARG A 666 8.58 31.57 -7.88
N GLY A 667 9.68 32.03 -7.29
CA GLY A 667 9.93 33.46 -7.03
C GLY A 667 10.01 34.36 -8.28
N ASN A 668 9.87 35.68 -8.09
CA ASN A 668 9.78 36.73 -9.13
C ASN A 668 10.97 36.81 -10.12
N ASP A 669 12.10 36.15 -9.85
CA ASP A 669 13.38 36.43 -10.54
C ASP A 669 13.85 35.29 -11.48
N THR A 670 13.02 34.28 -11.70
CA THR A 670 13.30 33.26 -12.72
C THR A 670 12.56 33.60 -14.00
N SER A 671 13.30 34.22 -14.94
CA SER A 671 12.95 34.25 -16.36
C SER A 671 12.36 32.90 -16.80
N PRO A 672 11.28 32.85 -17.60
CA PRO A 672 10.69 31.61 -18.06
C PRO A 672 11.71 30.84 -18.93
N ARG A 673 12.49 29.95 -18.30
CA ARG A 673 13.26 28.91 -19.00
C ARG A 673 12.31 27.81 -19.44
N LEU A 674 11.41 28.12 -20.35
CA LEU A 674 10.66 27.16 -21.15
C LEU A 674 10.12 27.92 -22.35
N GLY A 675 10.96 28.05 -23.38
CA GLY A 675 10.52 28.47 -24.69
C GLY A 675 9.33 27.60 -25.12
N SER A 676 8.24 28.26 -25.51
CA SER A 676 7.04 27.72 -26.14
C SER A 676 5.99 26.95 -25.32
N VAL A 677 6.03 26.93 -23.98
CA VAL A 677 4.84 26.56 -23.20
C VAL A 677 4.13 27.84 -22.79
N SER A 678 2.86 27.96 -23.16
CA SER A 678 2.06 29.17 -23.05
C SER A 678 2.13 29.81 -21.65
N ALA A 679 1.98 31.13 -21.58
CA ALA A 679 2.01 31.93 -20.36
C ALA A 679 1.09 31.40 -19.22
N TRP A 680 0.11 30.56 -19.55
CA TRP A 680 -0.92 29.94 -18.71
C TRP A 680 -0.46 28.82 -17.75
N THR A 681 0.82 28.46 -17.68
CA THR A 681 1.32 27.36 -16.82
C THR A 681 2.53 27.73 -15.97
N ALA A 682 2.81 29.02 -15.84
CA ALA A 682 3.91 29.51 -15.01
C ALA A 682 3.48 29.50 -13.52
N PRO A 683 4.22 28.83 -12.61
CA PRO A 683 3.90 28.86 -11.19
C PRO A 683 4.01 30.28 -10.61
N ARG A 684 3.13 30.62 -9.67
CA ARG A 684 3.09 31.96 -9.04
C ARG A 684 4.27 32.23 -8.10
N PRO A 685 4.60 33.51 -7.82
CA PRO A 685 5.54 33.89 -6.78
C PRO A 685 5.15 33.49 -5.36
N LEU A 686 6.12 32.97 -4.61
CA LEU A 686 6.05 32.74 -3.16
C LEU A 686 5.58 33.97 -2.37
N LYS A 687 5.86 35.19 -2.86
CA LYS A 687 5.42 36.47 -2.28
C LYS A 687 3.93 36.79 -2.50
N THR A 688 3.19 36.01 -3.31
CA THR A 688 1.76 36.24 -3.55
C THR A 688 0.84 35.57 -2.53
N PHE A 689 1.38 34.73 -1.63
CA PHE A 689 0.60 34.23 -0.49
C PHE A 689 0.21 35.37 0.43
N ARG A 690 -1.05 35.37 0.89
CA ARG A 690 -1.50 36.37 1.86
C ARG A 690 -0.86 36.07 3.20
N GLU A 691 -0.09 37.02 3.73
CA GLU A 691 0.66 36.87 4.99
C GLU A 691 -0.28 36.45 6.13
N TRP A 692 -1.46 37.06 6.22
CA TRP A 692 -2.46 36.72 7.25
C TRP A 692 -2.85 35.23 7.22
N MET A 693 -3.07 34.64 6.03
CA MET A 693 -3.51 33.24 5.91
C MET A 693 -2.43 32.28 6.39
N ARG A 694 -1.14 32.65 6.27
CA ARG A 694 -0.02 31.83 6.75
C ARG A 694 0.18 31.93 8.25
N ASP A 695 -0.06 33.12 8.76
CA ASP A 695 0.18 33.46 10.16
C ASP A 695 -0.93 32.99 11.11
N LEU A 696 -2.15 32.75 10.59
CA LEU A 696 -3.26 32.27 11.40
C LEU A 696 -2.86 31.03 12.23
N PRO A 697 -3.07 31.07 13.56
CA PRO A 697 -2.71 29.96 14.43
C PRO A 697 -3.82 28.91 14.54
N ALA A 698 -5.09 29.30 14.35
CA ALA A 698 -6.23 28.43 14.61
C ALA A 698 -7.47 28.75 13.78
N TRP A 699 -8.36 27.76 13.68
CA TRP A 699 -9.65 27.83 12.99
C TRP A 699 -10.80 27.36 13.87
N SER A 700 -11.89 28.12 13.89
CA SER A 700 -13.19 27.64 14.35
C SER A 700 -14.05 27.17 13.18
N LEU A 701 -15.00 26.29 13.47
CA LEU A 701 -16.01 25.77 12.57
C LEU A 701 -17.38 25.96 13.20
N ALA A 702 -18.31 26.54 12.45
CA ALA A 702 -19.72 26.62 12.84
C ALA A 702 -20.61 26.65 11.59
N SER A 703 -21.85 26.23 11.80
CA SER A 703 -22.86 26.07 10.77
C SER A 703 -24.12 26.82 11.22
N GLY A 704 -24.70 27.63 10.35
CA GLY A 704 -25.97 28.30 10.65
C GLY A 704 -26.02 29.76 10.23
N GLY A 705 -27.09 30.42 10.66
CA GLY A 705 -27.32 31.85 10.44
C GLY A 705 -26.45 32.74 11.34
N THR A 706 -26.40 34.02 11.00
CA THR A 706 -25.57 35.03 11.68
C THR A 706 -25.74 35.06 13.20
N GLN A 707 -26.98 34.99 13.69
CA GLN A 707 -27.28 35.07 15.13
C GLN A 707 -26.74 33.87 15.93
N GLU A 708 -26.68 32.70 15.29
CA GLU A 708 -26.27 31.44 15.92
C GLU A 708 -24.74 31.33 16.00
N VAL A 709 -24.04 31.77 14.94
CA VAL A 709 -22.61 31.49 14.77
C VAL A 709 -21.69 32.64 15.18
N VAL A 710 -22.11 33.90 15.02
CA VAL A 710 -21.22 35.05 15.28
C VAL A 710 -20.84 35.17 16.75
N PRO A 711 -21.77 35.14 17.73
CA PRO A 711 -21.41 35.30 19.14
C PRO A 711 -20.40 34.27 19.68
N PRO A 712 -20.56 32.95 19.49
CA PRO A 712 -19.59 31.99 20.01
C PRO A 712 -18.22 32.10 19.30
N VAL A 713 -18.18 32.48 18.02
CA VAL A 713 -16.91 32.68 17.30
C VAL A 713 -16.14 33.89 17.82
N GLU A 714 -16.82 34.99 18.17
CA GLU A 714 -16.18 36.14 18.82
C GLU A 714 -15.64 35.78 20.21
N GLU A 715 -16.39 35.00 20.98
CA GLU A 715 -15.97 34.50 22.29
C GLU A 715 -14.69 33.65 22.16
N PHE A 716 -14.67 32.74 21.20
CA PHE A 716 -13.49 31.94 20.86
C PHE A 716 -12.28 32.80 20.49
N ALA A 717 -12.46 33.77 19.59
CA ALA A 717 -11.40 34.69 19.18
C ALA A 717 -10.84 35.48 20.37
N LYS A 718 -11.72 35.99 21.24
CA LYS A 718 -11.34 36.71 22.47
C LYS A 718 -10.56 35.81 23.43
N TYR A 719 -11.00 34.57 23.62
CA TYR A 719 -10.33 33.60 24.50
C TYR A 719 -8.91 33.25 23.99
N CYS A 720 -8.78 32.96 22.69
CA CYS A 720 -7.48 32.77 22.07
C CYS A 720 -6.61 34.03 22.18
N GLY A 721 -7.21 35.21 22.00
CA GLY A 721 -6.58 36.53 22.07
C GLY A 721 -5.45 36.75 21.05
N VAL A 722 -5.54 36.04 19.94
CA VAL A 722 -4.75 36.17 18.70
C VAL A 722 -5.75 36.06 17.54
N PRO A 723 -5.41 36.54 16.33
CA PRO A 723 -6.28 36.35 15.17
C PRO A 723 -6.64 34.88 14.95
N VAL A 724 -7.87 34.61 14.49
CA VAL A 724 -8.34 33.24 14.19
C VAL A 724 -9.10 33.21 12.86
N GLY A 725 -9.07 32.07 12.18
CA GLY A 725 -9.92 31.80 11.02
C GLY A 725 -11.29 31.26 11.44
N PHE A 726 -12.31 31.50 10.63
CA PHE A 726 -13.64 30.95 10.81
C PHE A 726 -14.14 30.36 9.49
N HIS A 727 -14.35 29.05 9.47
CA HIS A 727 -14.96 28.34 8.34
C HIS A 727 -16.49 28.30 8.54
N TRP A 728 -17.22 29.07 7.72
CA TRP A 728 -18.66 29.28 7.86
C TRP A 728 -19.44 28.36 6.90
N TYR A 729 -20.14 27.37 7.45
CA TYR A 729 -21.06 26.50 6.72
C TYR A 729 -22.50 27.01 6.79
N TYR A 730 -23.33 26.68 5.80
CA TYR A 730 -24.74 27.08 5.75
C TYR A 730 -25.00 28.59 5.85
N TRP A 731 -24.13 29.40 5.21
CA TRP A 731 -24.32 30.85 5.05
C TRP A 731 -25.42 31.22 4.03
N HIS A 732 -25.89 30.23 3.27
CA HIS A 732 -26.88 30.32 2.20
C HIS A 732 -28.21 29.62 2.56
N GLN A 733 -29.24 29.77 1.72
CA GLN A 733 -30.58 29.19 1.96
C GLN A 733 -30.67 27.69 1.71
N ILE A 734 -29.87 27.16 0.77
CA ILE A 734 -29.97 25.75 0.37
C ILE A 734 -29.50 24.79 1.47
N PRO A 735 -30.01 23.55 1.53
CA PRO A 735 -29.50 22.50 2.43
C PRO A 735 -28.03 22.15 2.13
N PHE A 736 -27.38 21.37 3.00
CA PHE A 736 -26.00 20.92 2.77
C PHE A 736 -25.93 19.70 1.87
N ASP A 737 -24.88 19.63 1.03
CA ASP A 737 -24.74 18.65 -0.05
C ASP A 737 -26.03 18.50 -0.88
N ASN A 738 -26.63 19.63 -1.27
CA ASN A 738 -27.86 19.73 -2.04
C ASN A 738 -27.89 21.05 -2.82
N ASP A 739 -28.63 21.10 -3.93
CA ASP A 739 -28.88 22.30 -4.76
C ASP A 739 -27.61 22.99 -5.26
N TYR A 740 -26.46 22.30 -5.27
CA TYR A 740 -25.23 22.86 -5.82
C TYR A 740 -25.39 23.12 -7.32
N PRO A 741 -24.83 24.22 -7.86
CA PRO A 741 -24.04 25.26 -7.20
C PRO A 741 -24.86 26.53 -6.85
N HIS A 742 -26.17 26.43 -6.59
CA HIS A 742 -27.10 27.57 -6.46
C HIS A 742 -27.10 28.19 -5.05
N TYR A 743 -25.95 28.71 -4.60
CA TYR A 743 -25.75 29.22 -3.24
C TYR A 743 -26.47 30.54 -2.89
N PHE A 744 -27.13 31.20 -3.84
CA PHE A 744 -27.73 32.52 -3.62
C PHE A 744 -29.26 32.45 -3.71
N PRO A 745 -30.00 33.19 -2.85
CA PRO A 745 -29.53 34.24 -1.93
C PRO A 745 -28.90 33.73 -0.62
N VAL A 746 -28.24 34.63 0.11
CA VAL A 746 -27.64 34.35 1.43
C VAL A 746 -28.69 34.34 2.54
N LYS A 747 -28.33 33.82 3.72
CA LYS A 747 -29.12 34.00 4.95
C LYS A 747 -29.07 35.43 5.45
N GLU A 748 -30.11 35.82 6.19
CA GLU A 748 -30.24 37.16 6.75
C GLU A 748 -29.04 37.53 7.65
N GLY A 749 -28.60 38.78 7.52
CA GLY A 749 -27.51 39.34 8.31
C GLY A 749 -26.10 38.85 7.93
N PHE A 750 -25.92 38.00 6.91
CA PHE A 750 -24.61 37.42 6.57
C PHE A 750 -23.52 38.49 6.36
N ALA A 751 -23.80 39.53 5.56
CA ALA A 751 -22.85 40.63 5.32
C ALA A 751 -22.48 41.39 6.60
N ASP A 752 -23.45 41.62 7.49
CA ASP A 752 -23.22 42.29 8.77
C ASP A 752 -22.42 41.41 9.73
N GLY A 753 -22.70 40.11 9.76
CA GLY A 753 -21.92 39.11 10.47
C GLY A 753 -20.47 39.07 10.04
N VAL A 754 -20.21 39.06 8.73
CA VAL A 754 -18.84 39.13 8.17
C VAL A 754 -18.13 40.39 8.65
N ARG A 755 -18.78 41.56 8.59
CA ARG A 755 -18.19 42.83 9.02
C ARG A 755 -17.85 42.82 10.51
N ARG A 756 -18.78 42.34 11.35
CA ARG A 756 -18.62 42.23 12.80
C ARG A 756 -17.47 41.30 13.18
N LEU A 757 -17.43 40.10 12.61
CA LEU A 757 -16.35 39.13 12.84
C LEU A 757 -14.98 39.68 12.43
N LYS A 758 -14.89 40.36 11.29
CA LYS A 758 -13.64 41.02 10.86
C LYS A 758 -13.19 42.09 11.86
N GLY A 759 -14.12 42.87 12.40
CA GLY A 759 -13.84 43.85 13.46
C GLY A 759 -13.31 43.20 14.75
N ALA A 760 -13.67 41.95 15.01
CA ALA A 760 -13.18 41.14 16.13
C ALA A 760 -11.86 40.38 15.85
N GLY A 761 -11.20 40.63 14.71
CA GLY A 761 -9.96 39.94 14.34
C GLY A 761 -10.17 38.51 13.82
N VAL A 762 -11.39 38.18 13.36
CA VAL A 762 -11.75 36.89 12.77
C VAL A 762 -11.71 36.96 11.25
N PHE A 763 -11.05 35.98 10.63
CA PHE A 763 -10.95 35.85 9.18
C PHE A 763 -12.01 34.89 8.65
N VAL A 764 -13.03 35.43 7.98
CA VAL A 764 -14.24 34.70 7.59
C VAL A 764 -14.07 34.02 6.22
N MET A 765 -14.41 32.73 6.17
CA MET A 765 -14.29 31.88 5.00
C MET A 765 -15.56 31.03 4.80
N PRO A 766 -16.50 31.45 3.93
CA PRO A 766 -17.63 30.61 3.53
C PRO A 766 -17.21 29.37 2.74
N TYR A 767 -17.97 28.29 2.94
CA TYR A 767 -17.91 27.04 2.18
C TYR A 767 -18.66 27.16 0.84
N ILE A 768 -18.05 26.67 -0.25
CA ILE A 768 -18.72 26.28 -1.51
C ILE A 768 -18.14 24.96 -2.01
N ASN A 769 -18.85 24.26 -2.89
CA ASN A 769 -18.36 23.07 -3.60
C ASN A 769 -17.75 23.45 -4.95
N GLY A 770 -16.58 22.87 -5.28
CA GLY A 770 -15.82 23.13 -6.50
C GLY A 770 -15.94 22.08 -7.60
N ARG A 771 -16.82 21.10 -7.47
CA ARG A 771 -16.90 19.95 -8.38
C ARG A 771 -18.31 19.52 -8.82
N LEU A 772 -19.35 19.86 -8.06
CA LEU A 772 -20.64 19.20 -8.15
C LEU A 772 -21.79 20.12 -8.59
N TRP A 773 -22.70 19.56 -9.38
CA TRP A 773 -23.98 20.16 -9.77
C TRP A 773 -25.11 19.18 -9.46
N ASP A 774 -26.14 19.60 -8.72
CA ASP A 774 -27.26 18.74 -8.35
C ASP A 774 -28.08 18.32 -9.57
N THR A 775 -28.45 17.05 -9.67
CA THR A 775 -29.33 16.59 -10.76
C THR A 775 -30.77 17.03 -10.57
N ARG A 776 -31.14 17.47 -9.35
CA ARG A 776 -32.37 18.18 -9.03
C ARG A 776 -32.01 19.48 -8.33
N ASP A 777 -31.77 20.53 -9.10
CA ASP A 777 -31.07 21.74 -8.66
C ASP A 777 -32.01 22.90 -8.31
N LYS A 778 -33.10 22.58 -7.61
CA LYS A 778 -34.02 23.51 -6.93
C LYS A 778 -34.98 22.71 -6.05
N GLY A 779 -34.46 22.08 -5.02
CA GLY A 779 -35.18 21.06 -4.24
C GLY A 779 -35.46 19.84 -5.11
N MET A 780 -36.73 19.50 -5.34
CA MET A 780 -37.11 18.30 -6.10
C MET A 780 -37.19 18.50 -7.62
N GLU A 781 -36.97 19.73 -8.11
CA GLU A 781 -37.10 20.10 -9.53
C GLU A 781 -35.78 19.92 -10.29
N ASP A 782 -35.86 19.71 -11.60
CA ASP A 782 -34.73 19.89 -12.54
C ASP A 782 -34.84 21.28 -13.15
N PHE A 783 -34.14 22.25 -12.56
CA PHE A 783 -34.20 23.65 -12.96
C PHE A 783 -33.22 23.95 -14.10
N GLN A 784 -31.95 23.61 -13.92
CA GLN A 784 -30.89 23.88 -14.90
C GLN A 784 -30.03 22.65 -15.21
N PHE A 785 -30.16 21.55 -14.48
CA PHE A 785 -29.29 20.42 -14.71
C PHE A 785 -29.41 19.86 -16.13
N SER A 786 -30.58 19.38 -16.55
CA SER A 786 -30.71 18.69 -17.85
C SER A 786 -30.50 19.62 -19.05
N THR A 787 -30.91 20.88 -18.93
CA THR A 787 -30.93 21.84 -20.04
C THR A 787 -29.64 22.64 -20.17
N VAL A 788 -28.90 22.85 -19.07
CA VAL A 788 -27.70 23.70 -19.03
C VAL A 788 -26.46 22.93 -18.60
N ALA A 789 -26.50 22.23 -17.46
CA ALA A 789 -25.29 21.67 -16.85
C ALA A 789 -24.87 20.31 -17.43
N ARG A 790 -25.82 19.43 -17.77
CA ARG A 790 -25.57 18.08 -18.26
C ARG A 790 -24.59 18.01 -19.45
N PRO A 791 -24.62 18.92 -20.44
CA PRO A 791 -23.61 18.97 -21.50
C PRO A 791 -22.18 19.10 -20.97
N ALA A 792 -21.97 19.80 -19.86
CA ALA A 792 -20.66 20.07 -19.24
C ALA A 792 -20.28 19.09 -18.11
N ALA A 793 -21.18 18.17 -17.73
CA ALA A 793 -20.87 17.13 -16.74
C ALA A 793 -19.87 16.10 -17.31
N THR A 794 -18.96 15.61 -16.48
CA THR A 794 -18.05 14.50 -16.80
C THR A 794 -18.88 13.26 -17.14
N LYS A 795 -18.58 12.58 -18.25
CA LYS A 795 -19.38 11.46 -18.75
C LYS A 795 -18.59 10.15 -18.84
N ASP A 796 -19.29 9.05 -18.58
CA ASP A 796 -18.81 7.70 -18.83
C ASP A 796 -18.77 7.37 -20.34
N GLU A 797 -18.32 6.17 -20.68
CA GLU A 797 -18.24 5.70 -22.07
C GLU A 797 -19.60 5.62 -22.80
N ASN A 798 -20.70 5.62 -22.05
CA ASN A 798 -22.06 5.57 -22.60
C ASN A 798 -22.69 6.98 -22.71
N GLY A 799 -21.94 8.03 -22.34
CA GLY A 799 -22.44 9.40 -22.34
C GLY A 799 -23.28 9.77 -21.11
N ASN A 800 -23.32 8.91 -20.09
CA ASN A 800 -24.03 9.21 -18.84
C ASN A 800 -23.15 10.07 -17.93
N PRO A 801 -23.70 11.12 -17.30
CA PRO A 801 -22.98 11.86 -16.28
C PRO A 801 -22.53 10.97 -15.11
N TYR A 802 -21.30 11.15 -14.64
CA TYR A 802 -20.88 10.59 -13.37
C TYR A 802 -21.59 11.34 -12.22
N THR A 803 -22.21 10.58 -11.31
CA THR A 803 -22.92 11.14 -10.16
C THR A 803 -22.38 10.57 -8.84
N GLU A 804 -22.39 11.40 -7.81
CA GLU A 804 -22.04 11.05 -6.43
C GLU A 804 -23.25 11.25 -5.51
N MET A 805 -23.24 10.56 -4.37
CA MET A 805 -24.26 10.64 -3.34
C MET A 805 -23.57 10.64 -1.98
N TYR A 806 -24.06 11.50 -1.08
CA TYR A 806 -23.55 11.64 0.28
C TYR A 806 -24.68 11.39 1.30
N GLY A 807 -24.49 11.81 2.55
CA GLY A 807 -25.47 11.59 3.62
C GLY A 807 -26.80 12.35 3.43
N SER A 808 -26.83 13.37 2.58
CA SER A 808 -27.98 14.25 2.38
C SER A 808 -29.15 13.54 1.68
N LYS A 809 -30.36 13.99 2.04
CA LYS A 809 -31.63 13.47 1.55
C LYS A 809 -32.45 14.59 0.95
N GLU A 810 -33.15 14.22 -0.12
CA GLU A 810 -34.21 14.98 -0.73
C GLU A 810 -35.43 15.09 0.20
N ALA A 811 -36.37 15.97 -0.14
CA ALA A 811 -37.61 16.15 0.64
C ALA A 811 -38.49 14.88 0.70
N ASP A 812 -38.37 13.99 -0.28
CA ASP A 812 -39.06 12.70 -0.33
C ASP A 812 -38.27 11.55 0.35
N GLY A 813 -37.12 11.86 0.96
CA GLY A 813 -36.23 10.89 1.59
C GLY A 813 -35.31 10.14 0.64
N SER A 814 -35.38 10.39 -0.68
CA SER A 814 -34.44 9.82 -1.64
C SER A 814 -33.04 10.45 -1.49
N PRO A 815 -31.95 9.78 -1.93
CA PRO A 815 -30.61 10.37 -1.87
C PRO A 815 -30.46 11.51 -2.87
N VAL A 816 -29.81 12.60 -2.44
CA VAL A 816 -29.39 13.68 -3.34
C VAL A 816 -28.34 13.16 -4.31
N ARG A 817 -28.49 13.46 -5.60
CA ARG A 817 -27.59 12.99 -6.66
C ARG A 817 -26.87 14.16 -7.29
N LEU A 818 -25.56 14.19 -7.12
CA LEU A 818 -24.70 15.29 -7.55
C LEU A 818 -23.85 14.88 -8.75
N ALA A 819 -24.06 15.50 -9.91
CA ALA A 819 -23.25 15.28 -11.09
C ALA A 819 -21.86 15.92 -10.96
N VAL A 820 -20.83 15.17 -11.35
CA VAL A 820 -19.44 15.64 -11.35
C VAL A 820 -19.19 16.47 -12.61
N MET A 821 -18.88 17.75 -12.43
CA MET A 821 -18.66 18.67 -13.54
C MET A 821 -17.25 18.55 -14.12
N CYS A 822 -17.12 18.65 -15.45
CA CYS A 822 -15.81 18.54 -16.10
C CYS A 822 -15.05 19.87 -15.99
N PRO A 823 -13.87 19.90 -15.34
CA PRO A 823 -13.13 21.15 -15.11
C PRO A 823 -12.56 21.79 -16.37
N ALA A 824 -12.54 21.07 -17.50
CA ALA A 824 -12.11 21.61 -18.79
C ALA A 824 -13.18 22.47 -19.48
N THR A 825 -14.44 22.41 -19.04
CA THR A 825 -15.56 23.10 -19.70
C THR A 825 -15.72 24.54 -19.23
N GLU A 826 -15.97 25.46 -20.17
CA GLU A 826 -16.12 26.89 -19.84
C GLU A 826 -17.31 27.14 -18.90
N LEU A 827 -18.40 26.39 -19.04
CA LEU A 827 -19.59 26.51 -18.19
C LEU A 827 -19.22 26.35 -16.72
N TRP A 828 -18.52 25.25 -16.39
CA TRP A 828 -18.14 24.99 -15.01
C TRP A 828 -17.13 26.02 -14.49
N GLN A 829 -16.13 26.37 -15.32
CA GLN A 829 -15.14 27.38 -14.96
C GLN A 829 -15.77 28.74 -14.66
N ASN A 830 -16.74 29.17 -15.48
CA ASN A 830 -17.44 30.43 -15.31
C ASN A 830 -18.34 30.41 -14.07
N LYS A 831 -19.02 29.29 -13.79
CA LYS A 831 -19.93 29.17 -12.65
C LYS A 831 -19.20 29.28 -11.31
N VAL A 832 -18.09 28.55 -11.12
CA VAL A 832 -17.29 28.63 -9.90
C VAL A 832 -16.69 30.04 -9.75
N ARG A 833 -16.16 30.60 -10.83
CA ARG A 833 -15.64 31.98 -10.84
C ARG A 833 -16.71 33.00 -10.41
N GLU A 834 -17.91 32.92 -10.97
CA GLU A 834 -19.03 33.80 -10.64
C GLU A 834 -19.30 33.80 -9.13
N ILE A 835 -19.46 32.61 -8.54
CA ILE A 835 -19.76 32.46 -7.12
C ILE A 835 -18.65 33.06 -6.24
N VAL A 836 -17.38 32.73 -6.55
CA VAL A 836 -16.22 33.24 -5.80
C VAL A 836 -16.14 34.77 -5.88
N MET A 837 -16.32 35.35 -7.07
CA MET A 837 -16.24 36.80 -7.24
C MET A 837 -17.37 37.52 -6.50
N ARG A 838 -18.61 36.99 -6.53
CA ARG A 838 -19.74 37.55 -5.78
C ARG A 838 -19.49 37.53 -4.27
N LEU A 839 -18.96 36.44 -3.72
CA LEU A 839 -18.58 36.37 -2.31
C LEU A 839 -17.59 37.45 -1.90
N PHE A 840 -16.59 37.73 -2.74
CA PHE A 840 -15.63 38.80 -2.47
C PHE A 840 -16.20 40.20 -2.66
N SER A 841 -16.93 40.46 -3.75
CA SER A 841 -17.39 41.80 -4.10
C SER A 841 -18.64 42.25 -3.33
N GLU A 842 -19.61 41.36 -3.13
CA GLU A 842 -20.89 41.69 -2.51
C GLU A 842 -20.84 41.53 -0.98
N TYR A 843 -20.07 40.56 -0.46
CA TYR A 843 -20.09 40.18 0.96
C TYR A 843 -18.78 40.41 1.71
N GLY A 844 -17.68 40.72 1.01
CA GLY A 844 -16.44 41.18 1.63
C GLY A 844 -15.71 40.16 2.51
N VAL A 845 -15.94 38.86 2.31
CA VAL A 845 -15.31 37.74 3.04
C VAL A 845 -13.79 37.67 2.84
N ASN A 846 -13.03 37.15 3.81
CA ASN A 846 -11.56 37.12 3.73
C ASN A 846 -11.04 36.05 2.77
N ALA A 847 -11.72 34.91 2.72
CA ALA A 847 -11.37 33.78 1.86
C ALA A 847 -12.62 33.08 1.33
N VAL A 848 -12.45 32.22 0.33
CA VAL A 848 -13.49 31.27 -0.10
C VAL A 848 -12.90 29.86 -0.06
N TYR A 849 -13.62 28.95 0.57
CA TYR A 849 -13.29 27.53 0.59
C TYR A 849 -14.00 26.81 -0.56
N ILE A 850 -13.22 26.20 -1.45
CA ILE A 850 -13.69 25.51 -2.64
C ILE A 850 -13.50 24.01 -2.44
N ASP A 851 -14.57 23.32 -2.05
CA ASP A 851 -14.52 21.92 -1.64
C ASP A 851 -14.15 20.95 -2.76
N GLN A 852 -13.66 19.78 -2.38
CA GLN A 852 -13.35 18.63 -3.22
C GLN A 852 -12.22 18.74 -4.27
N VAL A 853 -11.76 19.93 -4.65
CA VAL A 853 -10.75 20.08 -5.72
C VAL A 853 -9.46 19.31 -5.41
N ALA A 854 -8.96 19.37 -4.17
CA ALA A 854 -7.78 18.63 -3.74
C ALA A 854 -8.08 17.38 -2.88
N ALA A 855 -9.35 16.96 -2.81
CA ALA A 855 -9.79 15.78 -2.06
C ALA A 855 -10.26 14.63 -2.95
N ALA A 856 -11.18 14.91 -3.87
CA ALA A 856 -11.76 13.88 -4.74
C ALA A 856 -10.78 13.47 -5.84
N PRO A 857 -10.72 12.17 -6.21
CA PRO A 857 -9.90 11.74 -7.33
C PRO A 857 -10.46 12.25 -8.68
N PRO A 858 -9.60 12.44 -9.69
CA PRO A 858 -10.04 12.70 -11.05
C PRO A 858 -11.00 11.63 -11.57
N VAL A 859 -12.02 12.06 -12.31
CA VAL A 859 -12.94 11.14 -12.99
C VAL A 859 -12.58 11.08 -14.47
N LEU A 860 -12.48 9.88 -15.02
CA LEU A 860 -12.12 9.64 -16.41
C LEU A 860 -13.30 10.01 -17.32
N CYS A 861 -13.23 11.17 -17.97
CA CYS A 861 -14.29 11.65 -18.87
C CYS A 861 -14.10 11.12 -20.30
N PHE A 862 -15.19 10.65 -20.91
CA PHE A 862 -15.25 10.12 -22.28
C PHE A 862 -16.06 10.99 -23.25
N ASP A 863 -16.34 12.25 -22.88
CA ASP A 863 -16.98 13.20 -23.79
C ASP A 863 -15.94 13.91 -24.69
N ALA A 864 -15.96 13.61 -25.98
CA ALA A 864 -15.05 14.21 -26.95
C ALA A 864 -15.30 15.71 -27.20
N SER A 865 -16.48 16.24 -26.84
CA SER A 865 -16.83 17.65 -27.02
C SER A 865 -16.19 18.58 -25.98
N HIS A 866 -15.59 18.04 -24.92
CA HIS A 866 -15.03 18.81 -23.80
C HIS A 866 -13.61 19.35 -24.03
N GLY A 867 -13.02 19.07 -25.19
CA GLY A 867 -11.72 19.65 -25.58
C GLY A 867 -10.50 19.07 -24.86
N HIS A 868 -10.61 17.87 -24.27
CA HIS A 868 -9.51 17.13 -23.65
C HIS A 868 -9.40 15.69 -24.20
N PRO A 869 -8.26 14.99 -24.01
CA PRO A 869 -8.17 13.56 -24.33
C PRO A 869 -9.17 12.72 -23.55
N LEU A 870 -9.71 11.65 -24.17
CA LEU A 870 -10.64 10.74 -23.49
C LEU A 870 -9.92 9.93 -22.41
N GLY A 871 -10.53 9.79 -21.25
CA GLY A 871 -10.03 8.98 -20.14
C GLY A 871 -8.79 9.60 -19.48
N GLY A 872 -7.64 8.94 -19.60
CA GLY A 872 -6.43 9.28 -18.84
C GLY A 872 -5.69 10.56 -19.27
N GLY A 873 -4.56 10.82 -18.61
CA GLY A 873 -3.72 12.00 -18.82
C GLY A 873 -3.76 13.00 -17.67
N HIS A 874 -3.31 14.23 -17.92
CA HIS A 874 -3.23 15.31 -16.92
C HIS A 874 -4.27 16.43 -17.11
N TRP A 875 -5.20 16.27 -18.06
CA TRP A 875 -6.15 17.30 -18.44
C TRP A 875 -7.10 17.73 -17.31
N TRP A 876 -7.39 16.84 -16.36
CA TRP A 876 -8.21 17.15 -15.19
C TRP A 876 -7.59 18.27 -14.36
N ASN A 877 -6.29 18.16 -14.08
CA ASN A 877 -5.55 19.17 -13.32
C ASN A 877 -5.49 20.47 -14.12
N GLU A 878 -5.17 20.41 -15.40
CA GLU A 878 -5.08 21.61 -16.25
C GLU A 878 -6.41 22.37 -16.34
N GLY A 879 -7.54 21.67 -16.38
CA GLY A 879 -8.87 22.30 -16.35
C GLY A 879 -9.05 23.16 -15.09
N TYR A 880 -8.71 22.60 -13.93
CA TYR A 880 -8.73 23.35 -12.67
C TYR A 880 -7.67 24.45 -12.61
N TRP A 881 -6.48 24.24 -13.17
CA TRP A 881 -5.44 25.28 -13.24
C TRP A 881 -5.92 26.52 -13.98
N ARG A 882 -6.55 26.34 -15.16
CA ARG A 882 -7.13 27.44 -15.94
C ARG A 882 -8.23 28.17 -15.16
N MET A 883 -9.13 27.41 -14.53
CA MET A 883 -10.20 27.95 -13.70
C MET A 883 -9.66 28.83 -12.57
N LEU A 884 -8.74 28.27 -11.79
CA LEU A 884 -8.21 28.93 -10.61
C LEU A 884 -7.30 30.09 -10.98
N GLU A 885 -6.49 29.98 -12.04
CA GLU A 885 -5.69 31.09 -12.54
C GLU A 885 -6.56 32.30 -12.89
N ARG A 886 -7.68 32.08 -13.58
CA ARG A 886 -8.62 33.15 -13.91
C ARG A 886 -9.23 33.78 -12.65
N ILE A 887 -9.72 32.97 -11.71
CA ILE A 887 -10.23 33.48 -10.42
C ILE A 887 -9.16 34.32 -9.71
N ARG A 888 -7.92 33.84 -9.69
CA ARG A 888 -6.81 34.54 -9.05
C ARG A 888 -6.41 35.85 -9.73
N SER A 889 -6.56 35.94 -11.04
CA SER A 889 -6.26 37.17 -11.80
C SER A 889 -7.27 38.28 -11.52
N GLU A 890 -8.48 37.94 -11.06
CA GLU A 890 -9.58 38.87 -10.85
C GLU A 890 -9.87 39.15 -9.37
N MET A 891 -9.56 38.20 -8.47
CA MET A 891 -9.82 38.36 -7.04
C MET A 891 -8.96 39.47 -6.40
N PRO A 892 -9.43 40.13 -5.32
CA PRO A 892 -8.64 41.17 -4.66
C PRO A 892 -7.33 40.64 -4.04
N ALA A 893 -6.32 41.51 -4.02
CA ALA A 893 -4.94 41.19 -3.63
C ALA A 893 -4.74 40.85 -2.14
N ASP A 894 -5.77 40.95 -1.30
CA ASP A 894 -5.75 40.63 0.13
C ASP A 894 -6.54 39.36 0.48
N ARG A 895 -7.21 38.73 -0.49
CA ARG A 895 -8.08 37.55 -0.30
C ARG A 895 -7.37 36.23 -0.54
N ALA A 896 -7.89 35.16 0.07
CA ALA A 896 -7.33 33.82 -0.04
C ALA A 896 -8.32 32.82 -0.65
N LEU A 897 -7.79 31.76 -1.26
CA LEU A 897 -8.56 30.59 -1.68
C LEU A 897 -8.07 29.37 -0.92
N THR A 898 -8.98 28.52 -0.47
CA THR A 898 -8.63 27.24 0.17
C THR A 898 -9.44 26.11 -0.42
N THR A 899 -9.03 24.86 -0.17
CA THR A 899 -9.77 23.68 -0.61
C THR A 899 -9.62 22.53 0.37
N GLU A 900 -10.38 21.48 0.13
CA GLU A 900 -10.41 20.24 0.89
C GLU A 900 -9.18 19.39 0.62
N CYS A 901 -8.62 18.79 1.68
CA CYS A 901 -7.50 17.85 1.62
C CYS A 901 -6.26 18.43 0.91
N ASN A 902 -5.30 17.56 0.54
CA ASN A 902 -3.94 17.98 0.23
C ASN A 902 -3.33 17.34 -1.03
N ALA A 903 -4.11 17.16 -2.11
CA ALA A 903 -3.56 16.78 -3.41
C ALA A 903 -2.59 17.85 -3.95
N GLU A 904 -1.33 17.47 -4.17
CA GLU A 904 -0.26 18.41 -4.53
C GLU A 904 -0.44 19.21 -5.84
N PRO A 905 -1.12 18.73 -6.91
CA PRO A 905 -1.14 19.46 -8.18
C PRO A 905 -1.84 20.81 -8.14
N PHE A 906 -2.49 21.20 -7.04
CA PHE A 906 -3.22 22.45 -6.93
C PHE A 906 -2.52 23.51 -6.05
N ILE A 907 -1.32 23.21 -5.55
CA ILE A 907 -0.60 24.05 -4.56
C ILE A 907 -0.35 25.47 -5.09
N ALA A 908 -0.02 25.63 -6.37
CA ALA A 908 0.23 26.94 -6.96
C ALA A 908 -1.01 27.83 -7.03
N TRP A 909 -2.22 27.36 -6.70
CA TRP A 909 -3.46 28.14 -6.83
C TRP A 909 -4.23 28.34 -5.52
N PHE A 910 -3.99 27.50 -4.53
CA PHE A 910 -4.59 27.64 -3.20
C PHE A 910 -3.61 28.22 -2.18
N ASP A 911 -4.15 28.93 -1.20
CA ASP A 911 -3.41 29.50 -0.06
C ASP A 911 -3.41 28.55 1.16
N GLY A 912 -4.37 27.63 1.23
CA GLY A 912 -4.40 26.59 2.26
C GLY A 912 -5.27 25.37 1.95
N TYR A 913 -4.99 24.30 2.66
CA TYR A 913 -5.62 22.98 2.56
C TYR A 913 -6.25 22.56 3.88
N LEU A 914 -7.55 22.24 3.86
CA LEU A 914 -8.23 21.68 5.02
C LEU A 914 -7.83 20.21 5.19
N THR A 915 -7.06 19.90 6.21
CA THR A 915 -6.50 18.56 6.47
C THR A 915 -7.36 17.74 7.43
N TRP A 916 -8.69 17.83 7.28
CA TRP A 916 -9.67 17.25 8.20
C TRP A 916 -9.52 15.73 8.40
N HIS A 917 -9.01 15.04 7.37
CA HIS A 917 -8.82 13.60 7.27
C HIS A 917 -7.46 13.10 7.78
N TRP A 918 -6.59 13.96 8.32
CA TRP A 918 -5.31 13.55 8.90
C TRP A 918 -5.52 12.89 10.27
N GLN A 919 -6.07 11.66 10.23
CA GLN A 919 -6.62 10.95 11.39
C GLN A 919 -6.06 9.53 11.54
N HIS A 920 -5.12 9.10 10.70
CA HIS A 920 -4.61 7.73 10.71
C HIS A 920 -3.49 7.52 11.75
N GLU A 921 -3.40 6.31 12.29
CA GLU A 921 -2.24 5.90 13.08
C GLU A 921 -0.96 5.92 12.22
N ARG A 922 0.21 6.11 12.85
CA ARG A 922 1.54 6.04 12.19
C ARG A 922 1.76 7.03 11.04
N GLN A 923 0.99 8.12 11.03
CA GLN A 923 1.24 9.24 10.14
C GLN A 923 2.59 9.90 10.44
N VAL A 924 3.28 10.29 9.37
CA VAL A 924 4.53 11.05 9.41
C VAL A 924 4.38 12.29 8.53
N PRO A 925 5.00 13.43 8.89
CA PRO A 925 4.80 14.70 8.20
C PRO A 925 5.66 14.81 6.93
N VAL A 926 5.49 13.87 5.99
CA VAL A 926 6.18 13.90 4.68
C VAL A 926 5.69 15.10 3.88
N PHE A 927 4.39 15.38 3.87
CA PHE A 927 3.83 16.52 3.15
C PHE A 927 4.36 17.86 3.68
N PRO A 928 4.37 18.17 4.99
CA PRO A 928 5.08 19.35 5.52
C PRO A 928 6.59 19.36 5.22
N ALA A 929 7.27 18.21 5.27
CA ALA A 929 8.69 18.12 4.92
C ALA A 929 8.98 18.43 3.43
N VAL A 930 8.00 18.22 2.56
CA VAL A 930 8.07 18.55 1.13
C VAL A 930 7.61 19.98 0.85
N TYR A 931 6.50 20.41 1.43
CA TYR A 931 5.75 21.60 1.03
C TYR A 931 5.69 22.72 2.07
N SER A 932 6.44 22.61 3.18
CA SER A 932 6.71 23.79 4.02
C SER A 932 7.18 24.96 3.14
N GLN A 933 6.73 26.16 3.49
CA GLN A 933 6.85 27.42 2.72
C GLN A 933 5.94 27.57 1.51
N ALA A 934 5.39 26.48 0.96
CA ALA A 934 4.65 26.49 -0.30
C ALA A 934 3.13 26.51 -0.13
N ILE A 935 2.58 25.97 0.96
CA ILE A 935 1.13 26.03 1.25
C ILE A 935 0.88 25.86 2.76
N GLN A 936 -0.26 26.35 3.24
CA GLN A 936 -0.69 26.11 4.61
C GLN A 936 -1.59 24.88 4.69
N MET A 937 -1.43 24.11 5.76
CA MET A 937 -2.37 23.07 6.15
C MET A 937 -3.12 23.56 7.37
N PHE A 938 -4.43 23.44 7.38
CA PHE A 938 -5.25 23.90 8.48
C PHE A 938 -6.33 22.89 8.81
N GLY A 939 -6.68 22.81 10.09
CA GLY A 939 -7.86 22.11 10.52
C GLY A 939 -7.75 20.58 10.54
N ARG A 940 -8.43 19.98 11.51
CA ARG A 940 -8.66 18.54 11.64
C ARG A 940 -10.08 18.30 12.17
N ALA A 941 -10.69 17.15 11.89
CA ALA A 941 -11.94 16.79 12.55
C ALA A 941 -11.75 16.59 14.07
N TYR A 942 -12.33 17.48 14.87
CA TYR A 942 -12.52 17.32 16.32
C TYR A 942 -13.95 16.84 16.59
N ARG A 943 -14.08 15.72 17.30
CA ARG A 943 -15.33 15.00 17.56
C ARG A 943 -15.43 14.63 19.05
N GLY A 944 -16.56 14.07 19.47
CA GLY A 944 -16.85 13.79 20.88
C GLY A 944 -16.29 12.45 21.37
N GLY A 945 -17.01 11.83 22.31
CA GLY A 945 -16.73 10.48 22.82
C GLY A 945 -16.08 10.45 24.20
N ASN A 946 -15.96 9.23 24.75
CA ASN A 946 -15.45 9.01 26.11
C ASN A 946 -13.98 9.40 26.29
N THR A 947 -13.19 9.39 25.21
CA THR A 947 -11.77 9.77 25.24
C THR A 947 -11.51 11.11 24.56
N LYS A 948 -12.53 11.96 24.39
CA LYS A 948 -12.44 13.20 23.60
C LYS A 948 -11.32 14.13 24.07
N ASP A 949 -11.08 14.22 25.37
CA ASP A 949 -10.11 15.15 25.95
C ASP A 949 -8.67 14.76 25.55
N LEU A 950 -8.33 13.47 25.70
CA LEU A 950 -7.04 12.94 25.24
C LEU A 950 -6.92 13.03 23.71
N ALA A 951 -7.99 12.71 22.96
CA ALA A 951 -7.99 12.83 21.51
C ALA A 951 -7.73 14.27 21.04
N LEU A 952 -8.34 15.27 21.69
CA LEU A 952 -8.10 16.68 21.45
C LEU A 952 -6.64 17.03 21.71
N ARG A 953 -6.08 16.63 22.86
CA ARG A 953 -4.67 16.88 23.19
C ARG A 953 -3.73 16.26 22.15
N MET A 954 -3.98 15.02 21.75
CA MET A 954 -3.20 14.32 20.71
C MET A 954 -3.26 15.05 19.36
N LYS A 955 -4.46 15.43 18.89
CA LYS A 955 -4.65 16.12 17.61
C LYS A 955 -3.97 17.49 17.62
N ALA A 956 -4.20 18.31 18.64
CA ALA A 956 -3.62 19.65 18.72
C ALA A 956 -2.08 19.60 18.84
N ALA A 957 -1.54 18.69 19.64
CA ALA A 957 -0.09 18.46 19.74
C ALA A 957 0.51 18.06 18.40
N GLN A 958 -0.11 17.10 17.70
CA GLN A 958 0.37 16.66 16.39
C GLN A 958 0.30 17.77 15.34
N GLN A 959 -0.80 18.52 15.29
CA GLN A 959 -0.95 19.66 14.39
C GLN A 959 0.17 20.69 14.58
N LEU A 960 0.51 21.04 15.83
CA LEU A 960 1.61 21.96 16.11
C LEU A 960 2.95 21.44 15.57
N VAL A 961 3.30 20.19 15.88
CA VAL A 961 4.60 19.64 15.47
C VAL A 961 4.70 19.40 13.96
N PHE A 962 3.57 19.15 13.30
CA PHE A 962 3.46 19.04 11.83
C PHE A 962 3.36 20.41 11.13
N GLY A 963 3.17 21.49 11.88
CA GLY A 963 3.06 22.86 11.37
C GLY A 963 1.67 23.24 10.83
N GLU A 964 0.67 22.40 11.06
CA GLU A 964 -0.73 22.70 10.73
C GLU A 964 -1.26 23.86 11.58
N GLN A 965 -2.24 24.60 11.05
CA GLN A 965 -3.05 25.54 11.81
C GLN A 965 -4.08 24.76 12.63
N ILE A 966 -4.17 25.08 13.91
CA ILE A 966 -4.85 24.26 14.92
C ILE A 966 -6.38 24.37 14.75
N GLY A 967 -7.13 23.34 15.11
CA GLY A 967 -8.59 23.44 15.20
C GLY A 967 -9.30 22.97 13.93
N TRP A 968 -10.18 23.79 13.36
CA TRP A 968 -11.45 23.36 12.73
C TRP A 968 -12.34 22.71 13.79
N ILE A 969 -12.56 23.48 14.86
CA ILE A 969 -13.18 23.06 16.11
C ILE A 969 -14.43 23.90 16.41
N ASP A 970 -15.39 23.30 17.11
CA ASP A 970 -16.54 24.03 17.63
C ASP A 970 -16.07 25.16 18.57
N PRO A 971 -16.47 26.43 18.33
CA PRO A 971 -16.06 27.56 19.15
C PRO A 971 -16.47 27.44 20.63
N ASN A 972 -17.48 26.63 20.96
CA ASN A 972 -17.91 26.39 22.35
C ASN A 972 -16.88 25.61 23.18
N ILE A 973 -15.77 25.13 22.59
CA ILE A 973 -14.66 24.51 23.32
C ILE A 973 -14.12 25.38 24.45
N VAL A 974 -14.29 26.72 24.37
CA VAL A 974 -13.91 27.66 25.44
C VAL A 974 -14.61 27.40 26.78
N ARG A 975 -15.70 26.63 26.79
CA ARG A 975 -16.45 26.25 27.99
C ARG A 975 -15.91 24.99 28.66
N GLU A 976 -14.97 24.29 28.02
CA GLU A 976 -14.30 23.10 28.57
C GLU A 976 -12.93 23.50 29.13
N GLU A 977 -12.86 23.94 30.39
CA GLU A 977 -11.71 24.64 30.98
C GLU A 977 -10.34 23.99 30.67
N ASP A 978 -10.18 22.70 30.94
CA ASP A 978 -8.91 21.98 30.73
C ASP A 978 -8.54 21.87 29.24
N ASN A 979 -9.51 21.52 28.39
CA ASN A 979 -9.29 21.42 26.95
C ASN A 979 -9.00 22.80 26.34
N ALA A 980 -9.75 23.82 26.76
CA ALA A 980 -9.57 25.20 26.33
C ALA A 980 -8.19 25.73 26.71
N ARG A 981 -7.74 25.46 27.95
CA ARG A 981 -6.41 25.85 28.43
C ARG A 981 -5.29 25.19 27.62
N PHE A 982 -5.37 23.88 27.39
CA PHE A 982 -4.39 23.17 26.57
C PHE A 982 -4.39 23.69 25.13
N LEU A 983 -5.58 23.83 24.53
CA LEU A 983 -5.73 24.34 23.17
C LEU A 983 -5.11 25.75 23.04
N ARG A 984 -5.42 26.66 23.97
CA ARG A 984 -4.90 28.04 23.97
C ARG A 984 -3.37 28.07 24.04
N GLN A 985 -2.76 27.25 24.89
CA GLN A 985 -1.30 27.10 24.95
C GLN A 985 -0.71 26.74 23.57
N ILE A 986 -1.27 25.74 22.91
CA ILE A 986 -0.81 25.27 21.60
C ILE A 986 -1.02 26.34 20.51
N VAL A 987 -2.18 27.02 20.51
CA VAL A 987 -2.52 28.12 19.59
C VAL A 987 -1.55 29.29 19.75
N ARG A 988 -1.26 29.69 21.00
CA ARG A 988 -0.33 30.79 21.32
C ARG A 988 1.10 30.45 20.94
N LEU A 989 1.53 29.22 21.15
CA LEU A 989 2.84 28.75 20.69
C LEU A 989 2.95 28.79 19.17
N ARG A 990 1.92 28.33 18.45
CA ARG A 990 1.90 28.43 16.98
C ARG A 990 2.01 29.88 16.53
N TRP A 991 1.23 30.79 17.12
CA TRP A 991 1.30 32.23 16.81
C TRP A 991 2.68 32.83 17.07
N ARG A 992 3.29 32.48 18.20
CA ARG A 992 4.62 32.96 18.60
C ARG A 992 5.70 32.53 17.61
N TYR A 993 5.65 31.28 17.14
CA TYR A 993 6.63 30.70 16.23
C TYR A 993 6.17 30.69 14.77
N ARG A 994 5.12 31.44 14.42
CA ARG A 994 4.53 31.48 13.07
C ARG A 994 5.56 31.70 11.96
N ASP A 995 6.57 32.54 12.20
CA ASP A 995 7.66 32.76 11.25
C ASP A 995 8.35 31.47 10.80
N PHE A 996 8.51 30.47 11.67
CA PHE A 996 9.10 29.18 11.32
C PHE A 996 8.18 28.33 10.44
N PHE A 997 6.87 28.35 10.69
CA PHE A 997 5.89 27.60 9.90
C PHE A 997 5.59 28.29 8.55
N THR A 998 5.62 29.61 8.56
CA THR A 998 5.40 30.47 7.39
C THR A 998 6.64 30.47 6.50
N HIS A 999 7.82 30.78 7.03
CA HIS A 999 9.03 31.06 6.23
C HIS A 999 10.11 29.99 6.38
N GLY A 1000 10.09 29.20 7.44
CA GLY A 1000 11.07 28.15 7.69
C GLY A 1000 10.77 26.85 6.96
N GLU A 1001 11.73 25.93 7.00
CA GLU A 1001 11.57 24.56 6.53
C GLU A 1001 11.39 23.60 7.71
N MET A 1002 10.52 22.61 7.52
CA MET A 1002 10.45 21.51 8.48
C MET A 1002 11.78 20.75 8.51
N ALA A 1003 12.36 20.67 9.70
CA ALA A 1003 13.57 19.90 9.99
C ALA A 1003 13.23 18.51 10.52
N ARG A 1004 14.23 17.63 10.60
CA ARG A 1004 14.06 16.28 11.14
C ARG A 1004 13.57 16.33 12.60
N PRO A 1005 12.41 15.74 12.96
CA PRO A 1005 11.98 15.69 14.35
C PRO A 1005 13.00 15.01 15.25
N PRO A 1006 13.25 15.53 16.48
CA PRO A 1006 14.21 14.94 17.38
C PRO A 1006 13.75 13.55 17.85
N ARG A 1007 14.69 12.61 17.95
CA ARG A 1007 14.44 11.29 18.54
C ARG A 1007 14.69 11.37 20.05
N LEU A 1008 13.76 10.83 20.82
CA LEU A 1008 13.82 10.78 22.27
C LEU A 1008 14.22 9.37 22.73
N GLU A 1009 15.07 9.29 23.74
CA GLU A 1009 15.47 8.07 24.43
C GLU A 1009 14.80 8.02 25.82
N GLY A 1010 14.47 6.82 26.29
CA GLY A 1010 13.81 6.60 27.57
C GLY A 1010 12.49 5.83 27.44
N ASN A 1011 11.82 5.62 28.57
CA ASN A 1011 10.51 4.96 28.62
C ASN A 1011 9.41 6.00 28.37
N ILE A 1012 8.96 6.13 27.12
CA ILE A 1012 7.88 7.04 26.73
C ILE A 1012 6.58 6.23 26.70
N PRO A 1013 5.58 6.54 27.53
CA PRO A 1013 4.31 5.82 27.52
C PRO A 1013 3.65 5.89 26.14
N THR A 1014 2.94 4.83 25.76
CA THR A 1014 2.01 4.88 24.62
C THR A 1014 0.64 5.29 25.12
N VAL A 1015 0.07 6.34 24.55
CA VAL A 1015 -1.32 6.75 24.79
C VAL A 1015 -2.21 6.25 23.66
N ARG A 1016 -3.48 6.04 23.96
CA ARG A 1016 -4.49 5.58 23.00
C ARG A 1016 -5.81 6.29 23.24
N ALA A 1017 -6.38 6.85 22.19
CA ALA A 1017 -7.69 7.50 22.25
C ALA A 1017 -8.51 7.14 21.01
N ASP A 1018 -9.82 7.04 21.18
CA ASP A 1018 -10.78 7.05 20.08
C ASP A 1018 -10.90 8.48 19.55
N TRP A 1019 -10.50 8.67 18.30
CA TRP A 1019 -10.56 9.97 17.62
C TRP A 1019 -11.93 10.26 17.01
N GLN A 1020 -12.86 9.28 17.04
CA GLN A 1020 -14.23 9.35 16.54
C GLN A 1020 -14.36 9.98 15.16
N TRP A 1021 -13.41 9.70 14.28
CA TRP A 1021 -13.46 10.24 12.93
C TRP A 1021 -14.58 9.60 12.10
N GLU A 1022 -14.68 8.28 12.19
CA GLU A 1022 -15.78 7.45 11.68
C GLU A 1022 -15.96 6.27 12.64
N GLY A 1023 -17.18 6.08 13.17
CA GLY A 1023 -17.44 5.07 14.21
C GLY A 1023 -16.44 5.18 15.38
N GLU A 1024 -15.98 4.02 15.87
CA GLU A 1024 -14.79 3.96 16.72
C GLU A 1024 -13.52 4.04 15.86
N TRP A 1025 -12.66 5.02 16.13
CA TRP A 1025 -11.43 5.28 15.39
C TRP A 1025 -10.23 5.40 16.33
N TRP A 1026 -9.75 4.27 16.83
CA TRP A 1026 -8.66 4.23 17.81
C TRP A 1026 -7.30 4.58 17.20
N VAL A 1027 -6.61 5.55 17.82
CA VAL A 1027 -5.24 5.94 17.45
C VAL A 1027 -4.31 5.76 18.64
N SER A 1028 -3.16 5.12 18.41
CA SER A 1028 -2.08 4.97 19.37
C SER A 1028 -0.84 5.77 18.96
N ALA A 1029 -0.19 6.41 19.93
CA ALA A 1029 1.01 7.19 19.71
C ALA A 1029 1.84 7.31 21.00
N PRO A 1030 3.14 7.64 20.92
CA PRO A 1030 3.90 8.06 22.08
C PRO A 1030 3.24 9.26 22.78
N ALA A 1031 3.30 9.31 24.11
CA ALA A 1031 2.77 10.41 24.93
C ALA A 1031 3.42 11.77 24.63
N VAL A 1032 4.63 11.77 24.06
CA VAL A 1032 5.38 12.99 23.73
C VAL A 1032 5.52 13.13 22.21
N TYR A 1033 4.91 14.19 21.66
CA TYR A 1033 5.03 14.56 20.25
C TYR A 1033 6.25 15.46 20.05
N THR A 1034 6.96 15.25 18.94
CA THR A 1034 8.16 16.03 18.62
C THR A 1034 8.10 16.64 17.24
N GLY A 1035 8.62 17.87 17.11
CA GLY A 1035 8.71 18.61 15.86
C GLY A 1035 9.97 19.45 15.79
N ALA A 1036 10.43 19.78 14.59
CA ALA A 1036 11.58 20.63 14.38
C ALA A 1036 11.39 21.53 13.16
N TRP A 1037 11.73 22.81 13.28
CA TRP A 1037 11.60 23.79 12.20
C TRP A 1037 12.82 24.70 12.15
N SER A 1038 13.35 24.92 10.96
CA SER A 1038 14.61 25.64 10.76
C SER A 1038 14.45 26.85 9.85
N MET A 1039 15.18 27.90 10.18
CA MET A 1039 15.44 29.06 9.32
C MET A 1039 16.96 29.18 9.19
N PRO A 1040 17.60 28.37 8.32
CA PRO A 1040 19.06 28.32 8.21
C PRO A 1040 19.69 29.67 7.88
N GLU A 1041 19.02 30.49 7.08
CA GLU A 1041 19.44 31.84 6.71
C GLU A 1041 19.49 32.81 7.90
N LYS A 1042 18.62 32.60 8.89
CA LYS A 1042 18.64 33.33 10.17
C LYS A 1042 19.48 32.62 11.24
N LYS A 1043 20.08 31.46 10.91
CA LYS A 1043 20.77 30.56 11.83
C LYS A 1043 19.95 30.22 13.08
N ARG A 1044 18.67 29.89 12.87
CA ARG A 1044 17.73 29.54 13.93
C ARG A 1044 17.08 28.18 13.69
N LEU A 1045 16.84 27.45 14.76
CA LEU A 1045 16.12 26.18 14.81
C LEU A 1045 15.19 26.21 16.03
N VAL A 1046 13.99 25.67 15.89
CA VAL A 1046 13.11 25.40 17.03
C VAL A 1046 12.80 23.92 17.10
N LEU A 1047 12.82 23.37 18.31
CA LEU A 1047 12.40 22.00 18.61
C LEU A 1047 11.20 22.06 19.56
N PHE A 1048 10.16 21.30 19.26
CA PHE A 1048 8.95 21.19 20.06
C PHE A 1048 8.88 19.82 20.73
N PHE A 1049 8.45 19.80 21.99
CA PHE A 1049 8.14 18.59 22.76
C PHE A 1049 6.82 18.81 23.47
N VAL A 1050 5.80 18.00 23.18
CA VAL A 1050 4.45 18.18 23.73
C VAL A 1050 4.00 16.91 24.41
N ASN A 1051 3.83 16.94 25.73
CA ASN A 1051 3.30 15.84 26.51
C ASN A 1051 1.77 15.91 26.56
N VAL A 1052 1.09 14.87 26.07
CA VAL A 1052 -0.38 14.79 26.06
C VAL A 1052 -0.94 13.91 27.17
N ALA A 1053 -0.09 13.20 27.90
CA ALA A 1053 -0.48 12.34 29.01
C ALA A 1053 -0.77 13.15 30.28
N ASP A 1054 -1.48 12.51 31.20
CA ASP A 1054 -1.85 13.07 32.51
C ASP A 1054 -0.70 12.95 33.53
N GLU A 1055 0.40 12.29 33.16
CA GLU A 1055 1.60 12.08 33.98
C GLU A 1055 2.84 12.78 33.38
N PRO A 1056 3.81 13.22 34.19
CA PRO A 1056 5.05 13.78 33.69
C PRO A 1056 5.89 12.71 32.97
N VAL A 1057 6.54 13.10 31.87
CA VAL A 1057 7.40 12.21 31.09
C VAL A 1057 8.85 12.69 31.15
N SER A 1058 9.75 11.82 31.58
CA SER A 1058 11.20 12.04 31.57
C SER A 1058 11.85 11.35 30.37
N VAL A 1059 12.52 12.13 29.53
CA VAL A 1059 13.21 11.65 28.33
C VAL A 1059 14.62 12.20 28.25
N THR A 1060 15.47 11.53 27.49
CA THR A 1060 16.80 12.02 27.13
C THR A 1060 16.82 12.36 25.65
N MET A 1061 17.29 13.57 25.31
CA MET A 1061 17.52 13.97 23.93
C MET A 1061 19.01 14.08 23.65
N ARG A 1062 19.46 13.38 22.61
CA ARG A 1062 20.81 13.53 22.05
C ARG A 1062 20.77 14.49 20.87
N PHE A 1063 21.23 15.71 21.07
CA PHE A 1063 21.28 16.70 20.01
C PHE A 1063 22.54 16.49 19.16
N ASN A 1064 22.35 16.21 17.87
CA ASN A 1064 23.42 16.14 16.88
C ASN A 1064 23.27 17.30 15.88
N PRO A 1065 24.18 18.29 15.87
CA PRO A 1065 24.04 19.50 15.07
C PRO A 1065 24.08 19.18 13.57
N SER A 1066 24.78 18.12 13.16
CA SER A 1066 24.87 17.73 11.75
C SER A 1066 23.55 17.23 11.19
N ALA A 1067 22.64 16.70 12.02
CA ALA A 1067 21.30 16.29 11.60
C ALA A 1067 20.42 17.47 11.16
N TYR A 1068 20.81 18.68 11.56
CA TYR A 1068 20.13 19.95 11.27
C TYR A 1068 20.97 20.87 10.37
N GLY A 1069 22.08 20.39 9.81
CA GLY A 1069 22.98 21.21 8.99
C GLY A 1069 23.79 22.26 9.76
N ILE A 1070 23.84 22.18 11.09
CA ILE A 1070 24.57 23.12 11.94
C ILE A 1070 26.04 22.72 12.03
N ARG A 1071 26.95 23.66 11.76
CA ARG A 1071 28.41 23.46 11.80
C ARG A 1071 29.12 24.16 12.96
N ALA A 1072 28.40 24.95 13.74
CA ALA A 1072 28.97 25.65 14.88
C ALA A 1072 29.44 24.66 15.96
N LYS A 1073 30.48 25.02 16.72
CA LYS A 1073 30.99 24.23 17.86
C LYS A 1073 30.20 24.48 19.16
N GLN A 1074 29.58 25.65 19.25
CA GLN A 1074 28.70 26.04 20.35
C GLN A 1074 27.40 26.57 19.75
N ILE A 1075 26.32 26.43 20.52
CA ILE A 1075 25.02 26.99 20.18
C ILE A 1075 24.46 27.72 21.40
N ARG A 1076 23.64 28.73 21.14
CA ARG A 1076 22.78 29.35 22.14
C ARG A 1076 21.47 28.57 22.18
N LEU A 1077 21.15 28.00 23.34
CA LEU A 1077 19.93 27.25 23.61
C LEU A 1077 19.06 28.05 24.59
N ILE A 1078 17.78 28.22 24.27
CA ILE A 1078 16.78 28.81 25.16
C ILE A 1078 15.65 27.80 25.31
N GLU A 1079 15.43 27.29 26.52
CA GLU A 1079 14.28 26.45 26.82
C GLU A 1079 13.13 27.33 27.34
N LYS A 1080 11.95 27.16 26.73
CA LYS A 1080 10.70 27.80 27.15
C LYS A 1080 9.63 26.76 27.40
N ARG A 1081 8.77 27.03 28.38
CA ARG A 1081 7.69 26.14 28.79
C ARG A 1081 6.37 26.88 28.71
N GLU A 1082 5.35 26.19 28.22
CA GLU A 1082 3.99 26.72 28.07
C GLU A 1082 3.99 28.03 27.26
N GLU A 1083 3.18 29.00 27.67
CA GLU A 1083 3.10 30.34 27.06
C GLU A 1083 4.19 31.31 27.57
N SER A 1084 5.05 30.88 28.51
CA SER A 1084 6.00 31.79 29.18
C SER A 1084 7.02 32.40 28.22
N ASP A 1085 7.27 33.71 28.38
CA ASP A 1085 8.35 34.41 27.70
C ASP A 1085 9.71 34.24 28.39
N ALA A 1086 9.71 33.86 29.66
CA ALA A 1086 10.92 33.57 30.42
C ALA A 1086 11.50 32.23 29.96
N GLY A 1087 12.74 32.26 29.50
CA GLY A 1087 13.50 31.06 29.13
C GLY A 1087 14.92 31.14 29.63
N GLU A 1088 15.46 30.02 30.08
CA GLU A 1088 16.83 29.96 30.56
C GLU A 1088 17.78 29.93 29.36
N VAL A 1089 18.61 30.96 29.23
CA VAL A 1089 19.59 31.05 28.14
C VAL A 1089 20.86 30.35 28.56
N ARG A 1090 21.27 29.34 27.79
CA ARG A 1090 22.51 28.60 28.00
C ARG A 1090 23.35 28.61 26.71
N THR A 1091 24.65 28.79 26.85
CA THR A 1091 25.60 28.49 25.77
C THR A 1091 26.14 27.10 26.02
N VAL A 1092 25.90 26.18 25.09
CA VAL A 1092 26.27 24.76 25.22
C VAL A 1092 27.13 24.31 24.04
N SER A 1093 27.88 23.22 24.24
CA SER A 1093 28.47 22.48 23.12
C SER A 1093 27.38 22.16 22.10
N SER A 1094 27.67 22.33 20.80
CA SER A 1094 26.70 22.07 19.74
C SER A 1094 26.30 20.60 19.64
N ARG A 1095 27.05 19.69 20.27
CA ARG A 1095 26.69 18.30 20.52
C ARG A 1095 26.57 18.10 22.02
N PHE A 1096 25.40 17.68 22.49
CA PHE A 1096 25.13 17.46 23.90
C PHE A 1096 24.02 16.42 24.09
N GLU A 1097 23.97 15.86 25.29
CA GLU A 1097 22.86 15.05 25.78
C GLU A 1097 22.17 15.84 26.90
N HIS A 1098 20.84 15.87 26.89
CA HIS A 1098 20.08 16.59 27.90
C HIS A 1098 18.85 15.79 28.31
N ARG A 1099 18.67 15.66 29.63
CA ARG A 1099 17.50 15.02 30.22
C ARG A 1099 16.40 16.07 30.41
N LEU A 1100 15.27 15.85 29.75
CA LEU A 1100 14.11 16.71 29.78
C LEU A 1100 12.99 16.04 30.60
N SER A 1101 12.46 16.74 31.59
CA SER A 1101 11.20 16.39 32.25
C SER A 1101 10.10 17.30 31.73
N ILE A 1102 9.03 16.73 31.18
CA ILE A 1102 7.89 17.46 30.62
C ILE A 1102 6.68 17.17 31.49
N ALA A 1103 6.08 18.22 32.07
CA ALA A 1103 4.90 18.08 32.94
C ALA A 1103 3.68 17.56 32.15
N PRO A 1104 2.63 17.06 32.81
CA PRO A 1104 1.35 16.74 32.17
C PRO A 1104 0.84 17.91 31.33
N HIS A 1105 0.31 17.61 30.15
CA HIS A 1105 -0.34 18.59 29.24
C HIS A 1105 0.53 19.82 28.91
N GLN A 1106 1.86 19.69 28.97
CA GLN A 1106 2.80 20.78 28.77
C GLN A 1106 3.50 20.69 27.42
N ALA A 1107 3.65 21.84 26.77
CA ALA A 1107 4.56 22.03 25.64
C ALA A 1107 5.86 22.70 26.09
N VAL A 1108 6.99 22.16 25.62
CA VAL A 1108 8.33 22.70 25.82
C VAL A 1108 8.92 23.01 24.44
N VAL A 1109 9.55 24.18 24.33
CA VAL A 1109 10.21 24.62 23.09
C VAL A 1109 11.65 24.94 23.36
N TRP A 1110 12.54 24.42 22.53
CA TRP A 1110 13.95 24.80 22.50
C TRP A 1110 14.22 25.70 21.31
N GLU A 1111 14.59 26.94 21.56
CA GLU A 1111 15.13 27.83 20.55
C GLU A 1111 16.65 27.66 20.48
N VAL A 1112 17.15 27.32 19.31
CA VAL A 1112 18.57 27.11 19.04
C VAL A 1112 19.03 28.18 18.04
N ALA A 1113 20.10 28.89 18.37
CA ALA A 1113 20.78 29.85 17.49
C ALA A 1113 22.29 29.55 17.43
N TRP A 1114 22.92 29.81 16.28
CA TRP A 1114 24.34 29.49 16.04
C TRP A 1114 25.05 30.46 15.10
#